data_AF-A0A960K383-F1
#
_entry.id   AF-A0A960K383-F1
#
_cell.length_a   1.000
_cell.length_b   1.000
_cell.length_c   1.000
_cell.angle_alpha   90.00
_cell.angle_beta   90.00
_cell.angle_gamma   90.00
#
_symmetry.space_group_name_H-M   'P 1'
#
loop_
_entity.id
_entity.type
_entity.pdbx_description
1 polymer ?
#
loop_
_entity_poly.entity_id
_entity_poly.type
_entity_poly.pdbx_seq_one_letter_code
_entity_poly.pdbx_strand_id
1 'polypeptide(L)'
;VVLNATGSFTYTPAVGDSATTDSFQYVLTDDGAPLPASDTATVTIHRFERVWYVDNSSAAGGLGRSNDPFDTLLEAQTASSANDWIFVHFGNGTTTGQAGGITLKAGQRLIGEHVGLTLPVSLNGGGPSSTLFPAVPGNRPLLDDTVAGAPEGVAATDAIPAEIAGLSLAGNVNGIDLTTNAAFAGSGTLAIHDNVVRSSGAEGIDVQHAGSGALRLDIHANSVTAGTNGIDLLRSGGSLTVQRFDDNVIGGNTGGSGIVVSGAVFDAAPGLPINTVDGGATVIGQSGDGVGTHGLLLMNVTGDLAFTDLDVWNDGGTGLLVSSTGALNAGAGTGFRVTVPAGVATVDANGGPAVDVNNASVTLPLGFLESTNSPTTGLSLVNAFGGAGLTALSASAGQISDPVGASGTAVFVSGGTGNVSLGIPVTNTAGNSVAVTGRSADTVSFTSAVSDTGSGVSLTSNTGGTISFRGGLSASTGANPAFAATGGGLVEVCDENPCSAGATGPLVNSLTTTTGVALNVANTTITANELEFRSISAGTAGSGPANGVVLNNTGALGALRVKGTGSAGSGGTLQKTTGDGISLVATRPPSFSFVNVSNTGSHGIEVNGVAGLTLTGCQITNAGDGDNEHGLRLLNTSGTVAINSTTFNNAAEDLINVDNTNTNLTLNVGSSSQLSFPATLGTFAGNGILMVGRGSSALTVNVSGNSISNVKLAALQVGGDGTSTGTHNITVANNTMTVGIAGRSNNVNVQARNTSTVTLSITGNAMNGVGGGPINIGADDSSQVNATVSGNNMIANSPSAGILAANDNGSRLRILISGNQITNVGGDGIEIANFGGVGVSELDAIVTNNTVNGHSTNPASFFLGGIVIFGFEDSTCVVLTGNNVQGTPSPGTFFDYSLEELGGTMILEEVPNTAATTANAAYVLSTNTGGSSTVDIVGTIDLSNGATVCDRP
;
A
#
# COMPACT_ATOMS: atom_id res chain seq x y z
N VAL A 1 1.31 83.28 -8.57
CA VAL A 1 -0.16 83.22 -8.79
C VAL A 1 -0.51 84.10 -9.97
N VAL A 2 -1.36 83.63 -10.87
CA VAL A 2 -1.94 84.43 -11.94
C VAL A 2 -3.45 84.54 -11.67
N LEU A 3 -3.94 85.76 -11.42
CA LEU A 3 -5.37 86.03 -11.21
C LEU A 3 -6.02 86.35 -12.54
N ASN A 4 -7.07 85.62 -12.88
CA ASN A 4 -7.84 85.79 -14.12
C ASN A 4 -8.91 86.87 -13.94
N ALA A 5 -9.35 87.46 -15.05
CA ALA A 5 -10.40 88.50 -15.04
C ALA A 5 -11.74 88.04 -14.45
N THR A 6 -11.99 86.73 -14.38
CA THR A 6 -13.19 86.13 -13.79
C THR A 6 -13.09 85.92 -12.27
N GLY A 7 -11.97 86.30 -11.64
CA GLY A 7 -11.70 86.08 -10.22
C GLY A 7 -11.16 84.68 -9.89
N SER A 8 -11.07 83.76 -10.87
CA SER A 8 -10.32 82.51 -10.69
C SER A 8 -8.82 82.78 -10.71
N PHE A 9 -8.01 81.91 -10.11
CA PHE A 9 -6.55 82.04 -10.12
C PHE A 9 -5.87 80.71 -10.43
N THR A 10 -4.68 80.79 -11.02
CA THR A 10 -3.75 79.68 -11.15
C THR A 10 -2.61 79.87 -10.15
N TYR A 11 -2.40 78.86 -9.31
CA TYR A 11 -1.27 78.80 -8.38
C TYR A 11 -0.28 77.75 -8.90
N THR A 12 0.97 78.18 -9.10
CA THR A 12 2.09 77.29 -9.39
C THR A 12 3.07 77.45 -8.23
N PRO A 13 3.34 76.40 -7.44
CA PRO A 13 4.28 76.49 -6.34
C PRO A 13 5.70 76.76 -6.83
N ALA A 14 6.54 77.30 -5.95
CA ALA A 14 7.97 77.37 -6.19
C ALA A 14 8.55 75.95 -6.31
N VAL A 15 9.62 75.82 -7.09
CA VAL A 15 10.31 74.54 -7.31
C VAL A 15 10.81 73.99 -5.98
N GLY A 16 10.52 72.71 -5.73
CA GLY A 16 10.97 72.00 -4.53
C GLY A 16 10.36 72.48 -3.21
N ASP A 17 9.36 73.37 -3.23
CA ASP A 17 8.79 73.93 -2.01
C ASP A 17 8.14 72.83 -1.14
N SER A 18 8.43 72.87 0.16
CA SER A 18 7.98 71.91 1.19
C SER A 18 7.13 72.55 2.29
N ALA A 19 6.86 73.87 2.21
CA ALA A 19 6.04 74.51 3.24
C ALA A 19 4.59 74.04 3.19
N THR A 20 3.97 73.83 4.35
CA THR A 20 2.60 73.30 4.49
C THR A 20 1.52 74.29 4.06
N THR A 21 1.87 75.57 3.93
CA THR A 21 1.00 76.62 3.43
C THR A 21 1.76 77.57 2.53
N ASP A 22 1.06 78.18 1.59
CA ASP A 22 1.46 79.43 0.95
C ASP A 22 0.28 80.41 1.01
N SER A 23 0.49 81.68 0.73
CA SER A 23 -0.60 82.64 0.67
C SER A 23 -0.34 83.71 -0.35
N PHE A 24 -1.41 84.23 -0.93
CA PHE A 24 -1.36 85.46 -1.71
C PHE A 24 -2.51 86.36 -1.31
N GLN A 25 -2.29 87.66 -1.47
CA GLN A 25 -3.32 88.66 -1.27
C GLN A 25 -3.90 89.08 -2.61
N TYR A 26 -5.20 89.37 -2.62
CA TYR A 26 -5.87 89.99 -3.75
C TYR A 26 -6.75 91.13 -3.23
N VAL A 27 -6.94 92.14 -4.09
CA VAL A 27 -7.79 93.29 -3.77
C VAL A 27 -9.13 93.09 -4.45
N LEU A 28 -10.21 93.09 -3.67
CA LEU A 28 -11.58 93.16 -4.14
C LEU A 28 -11.99 94.62 -4.17
N THR A 29 -12.49 95.10 -5.31
CA THR A 29 -13.06 96.44 -5.44
C THR A 29 -14.51 96.28 -5.84
N ASP A 30 -15.45 96.80 -5.03
CA ASP A 30 -16.86 96.85 -5.43
C ASP A 30 -17.09 97.90 -6.54
N ASP A 31 -18.17 97.79 -7.30
CA ASP A 31 -18.57 98.78 -8.31
C ASP A 31 -19.68 99.71 -7.79
N GLY A 32 -19.82 99.80 -6.46
CA GLY A 32 -20.92 100.48 -5.79
C GLY A 32 -20.80 102.00 -5.77
N ALA A 33 -21.95 102.67 -5.57
CA ALA A 33 -22.01 104.09 -5.24
C ALA A 33 -22.52 104.29 -3.79
N PRO A 34 -21.92 105.20 -3.01
CA PRO A 34 -20.90 106.18 -3.40
C PRO A 34 -19.46 105.60 -3.36
N LEU A 35 -18.67 105.88 -4.41
CA LEU A 35 -17.25 105.52 -4.68
C LEU A 35 -16.86 104.05 -4.41
N PRO A 36 -16.33 103.31 -5.42
CA PRO A 36 -15.76 101.98 -5.24
C PRO A 36 -14.88 101.85 -4.00
N ALA A 37 -15.19 100.89 -3.12
CA ALA A 37 -14.37 100.55 -1.98
C ALA A 37 -13.52 99.30 -2.28
N SER A 38 -12.24 99.35 -1.91
CA SER A 38 -11.33 98.22 -2.04
C SER A 38 -11.03 97.60 -0.68
N ASP A 39 -11.08 96.28 -0.58
CA ASP A 39 -10.58 95.52 0.57
C ASP A 39 -9.57 94.45 0.12
N THR A 40 -8.62 94.13 0.99
CA THR A 40 -7.59 93.12 0.72
C THR A 40 -7.94 91.82 1.41
N ALA A 41 -8.17 90.77 0.61
CA ALA A 41 -8.40 89.43 1.12
C ALA A 41 -7.13 88.58 0.94
N THR A 42 -6.87 87.69 1.91
CA THR A 42 -5.79 86.71 1.84
C THR A 42 -6.35 85.36 1.47
N VAL A 43 -5.81 84.76 0.42
CA VAL A 43 -6.04 83.34 0.09
C VAL A 43 -4.88 82.54 0.67
N THR A 44 -5.19 81.57 1.52
CA THR A 44 -4.22 80.59 2.01
C THR A 44 -4.36 79.31 1.21
N ILE A 45 -3.26 78.84 0.64
CA ILE A 45 -3.13 77.56 -0.07
C ILE A 45 -2.54 76.55 0.90
N HIS A 46 -3.32 75.55 1.29
CA HIS A 46 -2.81 74.41 2.07
C HIS A 46 -2.16 73.39 1.13
N ARG A 47 -0.96 72.93 1.50
CA ARG A 47 -0.15 71.98 0.75
C ARG A 47 0.18 70.81 1.66
N PHE A 48 0.21 69.62 1.08
CA PHE A 48 0.29 68.39 1.86
C PHE A 48 1.52 67.57 1.49
N GLU A 49 1.65 67.20 0.21
CA GLU A 49 2.74 66.36 -0.28
C GLU A 49 3.46 67.04 -1.44
N ARG A 50 4.77 66.80 -1.55
CA ARG A 50 5.58 67.26 -2.68
C ARG A 50 5.63 66.17 -3.75
N VAL A 51 5.32 66.56 -4.99
CA VAL A 51 5.36 65.70 -6.17
C VAL A 51 6.33 66.27 -7.19
N TRP A 52 7.24 65.42 -7.66
CA TRP A 52 8.11 65.67 -8.81
C TRP A 52 7.55 64.95 -10.03
N TYR A 53 7.35 65.69 -11.13
CA TYR A 53 6.81 65.16 -12.37
C TYR A 53 7.92 64.90 -13.37
N VAL A 54 7.90 63.74 -14.01
CA VAL A 54 8.84 63.32 -15.07
C VAL A 54 8.06 62.96 -16.32
N ASP A 55 8.46 63.50 -17.46
CA ASP A 55 7.88 63.20 -18.77
C ASP A 55 8.98 63.31 -19.84
N ASN A 56 9.40 62.18 -20.42
CA ASN A 56 10.47 62.18 -21.41
C ASN A 56 10.09 62.73 -22.78
N SER A 57 8.84 63.16 -22.97
CA SER A 57 8.40 63.92 -24.13
C SER A 57 8.50 65.43 -23.92
N SER A 58 8.80 65.88 -22.69
CA SER A 58 8.96 67.30 -22.37
C SER A 58 10.32 67.86 -22.83
N ALA A 59 10.38 69.19 -22.98
CA ALA A 59 11.59 69.87 -23.40
C ALA A 59 12.64 69.87 -22.28
N ALA A 60 13.92 69.75 -22.66
CA ALA A 60 15.04 69.74 -21.72
C ALA A 60 15.08 70.96 -20.81
N GLY A 61 15.44 70.75 -19.54
CA GLY A 61 15.58 71.80 -18.54
C GLY A 61 14.29 72.15 -17.79
N GLY A 62 13.33 71.22 -17.75
CA GLY A 62 12.18 71.30 -16.87
C GLY A 62 12.58 71.37 -15.40
N LEU A 63 11.68 71.86 -14.55
CA LEU A 63 11.93 72.08 -13.12
C LEU A 63 11.14 71.09 -12.24
N GLY A 64 10.53 70.08 -12.84
CA GLY A 64 9.86 68.98 -12.14
C GLY A 64 8.49 69.31 -11.57
N ARG A 65 7.85 70.41 -11.97
CA ARG A 65 6.46 70.71 -11.57
C ARG A 65 5.50 70.15 -12.61
N SER A 66 4.22 70.08 -12.27
CA SER A 66 3.18 69.52 -13.15
C SER A 66 3.04 70.20 -14.51
N ASN A 67 3.47 71.45 -14.64
CA ASN A 67 3.42 72.22 -15.88
C ASN A 67 4.78 72.40 -16.56
N ASP A 68 5.87 71.92 -15.95
CA ASP A 68 7.23 71.89 -16.50
C ASP A 68 8.01 70.68 -15.93
N PRO A 69 7.58 69.45 -16.26
CA PRO A 69 8.16 68.23 -15.70
C PRO A 69 9.62 68.06 -16.13
N PHE A 70 10.38 67.30 -15.36
CA PHE A 70 11.72 66.87 -15.77
C PHE A 70 11.65 65.97 -17.00
N ASP A 71 12.62 66.07 -17.89
CA ASP A 71 12.73 65.17 -19.04
C ASP A 71 13.53 63.89 -18.72
N THR A 72 14.19 63.85 -17.55
CA THR A 72 14.94 62.67 -17.10
C THR A 72 14.64 62.20 -15.67
N LEU A 73 14.82 60.90 -15.42
CA LEU A 73 14.75 60.33 -14.06
C LEU A 73 15.88 60.83 -13.16
N LEU A 74 17.07 61.08 -13.72
CA LEU A 74 18.23 61.54 -12.96
C LEU A 74 17.99 62.91 -12.32
N GLU A 75 17.28 63.80 -13.00
CA GLU A 75 16.87 65.09 -12.44
C GLU A 75 15.92 64.91 -11.26
N ALA A 76 14.91 64.05 -11.39
CA ALA A 76 14.00 63.73 -10.30
C ALA A 76 14.71 63.07 -9.10
N GLN A 77 15.64 62.14 -9.35
CA GLN A 77 16.47 61.52 -8.32
C GLN A 77 17.30 62.57 -7.56
N THR A 78 17.87 63.54 -8.29
CA THR A 78 18.70 64.59 -7.72
C THR A 78 17.88 65.58 -6.90
N ALA A 79 16.71 65.98 -7.41
CA ALA A 79 15.86 67.00 -6.79
C ALA A 79 15.06 66.49 -5.58
N SER A 80 14.65 65.22 -5.60
CA SER A 80 13.77 64.66 -4.59
C SER A 80 14.42 64.45 -3.22
N SER A 81 13.61 64.51 -2.16
CA SER A 81 14.00 64.17 -0.78
C SER A 81 13.23 62.95 -0.28
N ALA A 82 13.59 62.44 0.91
CA ALA A 82 12.83 61.39 1.58
C ALA A 82 11.34 61.77 1.71
N ASN A 83 10.46 60.79 1.56
CA ASN A 83 8.98 60.92 1.54
C ASN A 83 8.37 61.61 0.31
N ASP A 84 9.17 62.13 -0.62
CA ASP A 84 8.63 62.77 -1.83
C ASP A 84 7.96 61.76 -2.77
N TRP A 85 6.98 62.25 -3.54
CA TRP A 85 6.40 61.54 -4.66
C TRP A 85 7.16 61.86 -5.95
N ILE A 86 7.36 60.85 -6.78
CA ILE A 86 7.89 60.96 -8.13
C ILE A 86 6.84 60.33 -9.05
N PHE A 87 6.21 61.14 -9.89
CA PHE A 87 5.22 60.70 -10.87
C PHE A 87 5.82 60.71 -12.27
N VAL A 88 5.81 59.56 -12.93
CA VAL A 88 6.38 59.38 -14.27
C VAL A 88 5.25 59.21 -15.26
N HIS A 89 5.17 60.14 -16.22
CA HIS A 89 4.28 60.03 -17.36
C HIS A 89 4.75 58.96 -18.33
N PHE A 90 3.83 58.35 -19.08
CA PHE A 90 4.16 57.43 -20.16
C PHE A 90 5.05 58.09 -21.22
N GLY A 91 4.85 59.40 -21.41
CA GLY A 91 5.62 60.23 -22.32
C GLY A 91 5.54 59.75 -23.76
N ASN A 92 6.69 59.56 -24.40
CA ASN A 92 6.76 59.14 -25.81
C ASN A 92 6.83 57.62 -26.02
N GLY A 93 6.73 56.81 -24.94
CA GLY A 93 6.79 55.35 -25.01
C GLY A 93 8.19 54.76 -25.31
N THR A 94 9.26 55.55 -25.18
CA THR A 94 10.65 55.11 -25.32
C THR A 94 11.42 55.25 -24.00
N THR A 95 12.64 54.70 -23.94
CA THR A 95 13.55 54.82 -22.78
C THR A 95 14.37 56.12 -22.79
N THR A 96 14.18 57.00 -23.78
CA THR A 96 14.92 58.26 -23.87
C THR A 96 14.70 59.06 -22.58
N GLY A 97 15.77 59.56 -21.95
CA GLY A 97 15.70 60.26 -20.65
C GLY A 97 15.45 59.36 -19.43
N GLN A 98 15.18 58.07 -19.64
CA GLN A 98 14.82 57.08 -18.60
C GLN A 98 15.75 55.86 -18.63
N ALA A 99 16.92 55.99 -19.27
CA ALA A 99 17.80 54.87 -19.66
C ALA A 99 18.86 54.44 -18.61
N GLY A 100 18.85 55.04 -17.40
CA GLY A 100 19.91 54.86 -16.39
C GLY A 100 19.39 54.51 -14.99
N GLY A 101 18.17 53.96 -14.91
CA GLY A 101 17.52 53.58 -13.65
C GLY A 101 17.25 54.75 -12.69
N ILE A 102 16.85 54.41 -11.47
CA ILE A 102 16.63 55.37 -10.37
C ILE A 102 16.93 54.76 -9.00
N THR A 103 17.63 55.50 -8.14
CA THR A 103 17.84 55.16 -6.73
C THR A 103 16.89 55.94 -5.83
N LEU A 104 16.03 55.23 -5.09
CA LEU A 104 15.06 55.81 -4.18
C LEU A 104 15.60 56.01 -2.76
N LYS A 105 15.06 57.02 -2.10
CA LYS A 105 15.30 57.39 -0.69
C LYS A 105 14.13 56.92 0.17
N ALA A 106 14.33 56.92 1.49
CA ALA A 106 13.33 56.44 2.44
C ALA A 106 11.96 57.16 2.27
N GLY A 107 10.88 56.39 2.29
CA GLY A 107 9.50 56.86 2.18
C GLY A 107 9.08 57.38 0.81
N GLN A 108 9.98 57.40 -0.19
CA GLN A 108 9.62 57.90 -1.52
C GLN A 108 8.62 56.98 -2.22
N ARG A 109 7.85 57.58 -3.13
CA ARG A 109 6.91 56.86 -4.00
C ARG A 109 7.28 57.10 -5.45
N LEU A 110 7.49 56.02 -6.21
CA LEU A 110 7.72 56.07 -7.65
C LEU A 110 6.49 55.50 -8.35
N ILE A 111 5.74 56.39 -9.00
CA ILE A 111 4.39 56.09 -9.49
C ILE A 111 4.35 56.36 -11.01
N GLY A 112 4.03 55.33 -11.78
CA GLY A 112 3.81 55.43 -13.21
C GLY A 112 2.37 55.83 -13.57
N GLU A 113 2.21 56.42 -14.76
CA GLU A 113 0.91 56.84 -15.29
C GLU A 113 -0.17 55.74 -15.31
N HIS A 114 0.25 54.48 -15.39
CA HIS A 114 -0.64 53.33 -15.38
C HIS A 114 -1.57 53.29 -14.16
N VAL A 115 -1.03 53.56 -12.98
CA VAL A 115 -1.79 53.53 -11.71
C VAL A 115 -2.36 54.91 -11.34
N GLY A 116 -1.86 55.97 -11.99
CA GLY A 116 -2.27 57.36 -11.74
C GLY A 116 -1.70 57.93 -10.44
N LEU A 117 -1.90 59.24 -10.24
CA LEU A 117 -1.42 59.97 -9.07
C LEU A 117 -2.60 60.38 -8.19
N THR A 118 -2.75 59.70 -7.06
CA THR A 118 -3.75 60.03 -6.04
C THR A 118 -3.07 60.25 -4.70
N LEU A 119 -3.21 61.47 -4.15
CA LEU A 119 -2.63 61.82 -2.87
C LEU A 119 -3.62 61.51 -1.73
N PRO A 120 -3.14 60.99 -0.57
CA PRO A 120 -3.99 60.62 0.57
C PRO A 120 -4.43 61.84 1.39
N VAL A 121 -4.78 62.94 0.73
CA VAL A 121 -5.10 64.23 1.35
C VAL A 121 -6.43 64.75 0.85
N SER A 122 -7.18 65.38 1.74
CA SER A 122 -8.44 66.06 1.44
C SER A 122 -8.17 67.53 1.17
N LEU A 123 -8.42 67.99 -0.06
CA LEU A 123 -8.42 69.42 -0.36
C LEU A 123 -9.67 70.07 0.26
N ASN A 124 -9.47 71.07 1.14
CA ASN A 124 -10.52 71.85 1.81
C ASN A 124 -11.42 71.09 2.81
N GLY A 125 -10.92 70.01 3.42
CA GLY A 125 -11.48 69.47 4.67
C GLY A 125 -12.84 68.77 4.58
N GLY A 126 -13.25 68.25 3.42
CA GLY A 126 -14.58 67.65 3.26
C GLY A 126 -14.76 66.49 2.26
N GLY A 127 -13.70 65.96 1.66
CA GLY A 127 -13.80 64.88 0.64
C GLY A 127 -12.73 63.78 0.73
N PRO A 128 -12.87 62.68 -0.07
CA PRO A 128 -11.90 61.56 -0.15
C PRO A 128 -10.52 62.01 -0.70
N SER A 129 -9.60 61.06 -0.90
CA SER A 129 -8.28 61.28 -1.51
C SER A 129 -8.34 62.11 -2.81
N SER A 130 -7.34 62.96 -3.04
CA SER A 130 -7.31 63.88 -4.17
C SER A 130 -6.52 63.28 -5.34
N THR A 131 -7.22 62.90 -6.41
CA THR A 131 -6.60 62.45 -7.68
C THR A 131 -6.11 63.65 -8.48
N LEU A 132 -4.79 63.75 -8.65
CA LEU A 132 -4.14 64.79 -9.46
C LEU A 132 -3.97 64.36 -10.91
N PHE A 133 -3.77 63.07 -11.15
CA PHE A 133 -3.70 62.50 -12.49
C PHE A 133 -4.42 61.13 -12.49
N PRO A 134 -5.43 60.91 -13.34
CA PRO A 134 -6.15 59.64 -13.36
C PRO A 134 -5.26 58.51 -13.93
N ALA A 135 -5.48 57.29 -13.46
CA ALA A 135 -4.85 56.09 -14.02
C ALA A 135 -5.19 55.96 -15.51
N VAL A 136 -4.19 55.63 -16.34
CA VAL A 136 -4.39 55.31 -17.76
C VAL A 136 -3.95 53.87 -18.01
N PRO A 137 -4.87 52.89 -18.08
CA PRO A 137 -4.53 51.51 -18.33
C PRO A 137 -3.69 51.33 -19.60
N GLY A 138 -2.62 50.54 -19.51
CA GLY A 138 -1.67 50.31 -20.61
C GLY A 138 -0.53 51.34 -20.70
N ASN A 139 -0.67 52.54 -20.11
CA ASN A 139 0.36 53.57 -20.13
C ASN A 139 1.40 53.34 -19.01
N ARG A 140 2.20 52.27 -19.11
CA ARG A 140 3.34 52.04 -18.19
C ARG A 140 4.59 52.76 -18.72
N PRO A 141 5.15 53.76 -18.02
CA PRO A 141 6.40 54.40 -18.44
C PRO A 141 7.54 53.40 -18.56
N LEU A 142 8.41 53.61 -19.54
CA LEU A 142 9.47 52.68 -19.91
C LEU A 142 10.80 53.09 -19.26
N LEU A 143 11.19 52.39 -18.19
CA LEU A 143 12.41 52.65 -17.44
C LEU A 143 13.37 51.48 -17.65
N ASP A 144 14.34 51.66 -18.52
CA ASP A 144 15.34 50.62 -18.79
C ASP A 144 16.68 51.12 -18.25
N ASP A 145 17.36 50.35 -17.42
CA ASP A 145 18.79 50.56 -17.24
C ASP A 145 19.54 49.76 -18.31
N THR A 146 20.03 50.46 -19.33
CA THR A 146 20.86 49.87 -20.39
C THR A 146 22.33 50.26 -20.24
N VAL A 147 22.70 50.93 -19.16
CA VAL A 147 24.05 51.44 -18.94
C VAL A 147 24.95 50.32 -18.41
N ALA A 148 25.94 49.92 -19.21
CA ALA A 148 26.94 48.94 -18.80
C ALA A 148 27.71 49.43 -17.55
N GLY A 149 27.48 48.76 -16.41
CA GLY A 149 28.18 49.01 -15.14
C GLY A 149 27.39 49.82 -14.08
N ALA A 150 26.16 50.24 -14.37
CA ALA A 150 25.16 50.58 -13.35
C ALA A 150 24.24 49.35 -13.12
N PRO A 151 23.72 49.14 -11.89
CA PRO A 151 23.17 47.83 -11.56
C PRO A 151 21.66 47.70 -11.89
N GLU A 152 20.78 48.59 -11.42
CA GLU A 152 19.33 48.29 -11.27
C GLU A 152 18.38 49.26 -11.99
N GLY A 153 17.21 48.75 -12.44
CA GLY A 153 16.12 49.59 -12.95
C GLY A 153 15.55 50.53 -11.89
N VAL A 154 15.24 49.99 -10.71
CA VAL A 154 14.91 50.76 -9.50
C VAL A 154 15.71 50.19 -8.34
N ALA A 155 16.50 51.02 -7.65
CA ALA A 155 17.31 50.61 -6.51
C ALA A 155 16.88 51.33 -5.22
N ALA A 156 16.98 50.64 -4.09
CA ALA A 156 16.98 51.25 -2.78
C ALA A 156 17.99 50.53 -1.89
N THR A 157 19.04 51.25 -1.47
CA THR A 157 20.04 50.71 -0.54
C THR A 157 19.90 51.40 0.79
N ASP A 158 19.76 50.62 1.85
CA ASP A 158 19.66 51.13 3.22
C ASP A 158 18.55 52.19 3.40
N ALA A 159 17.48 52.04 2.62
CA ALA A 159 16.31 52.90 2.62
C ALA A 159 15.07 52.06 2.28
N ILE A 160 13.93 52.34 2.92
CA ILE A 160 12.66 51.67 2.61
C ILE A 160 11.78 52.69 1.86
N PRO A 161 11.62 52.58 0.53
CA PRO A 161 10.61 53.35 -0.19
C PRO A 161 9.21 52.98 0.28
N ALA A 162 8.23 53.85 0.05
CA ALA A 162 6.85 53.56 0.39
C ALA A 162 6.14 52.78 -0.73
N GLU A 163 6.42 53.09 -2.00
CA GLU A 163 5.65 52.56 -3.14
C GLU A 163 6.46 52.59 -4.44
N ILE A 164 6.41 51.51 -5.21
CA ILE A 164 6.95 51.38 -6.57
C ILE A 164 5.85 50.76 -7.44
N ALA A 165 5.24 51.55 -8.33
CA ALA A 165 4.04 51.10 -9.02
C ALA A 165 3.88 51.59 -10.45
N GLY A 166 3.27 50.76 -11.30
CA GLY A 166 2.81 51.16 -12.64
C GLY A 166 3.90 51.28 -13.71
N LEU A 167 5.05 50.62 -13.53
CA LEU A 167 6.24 50.79 -14.37
C LEU A 167 6.44 49.64 -15.36
N SER A 168 7.17 49.90 -16.46
CA SER A 168 7.66 48.89 -17.39
C SER A 168 9.18 48.90 -17.37
N LEU A 169 9.79 47.92 -16.70
CA LEU A 169 11.19 47.92 -16.29
C LEU A 169 12.03 46.97 -17.15
N ALA A 170 13.27 47.38 -17.43
CA ALA A 170 14.35 46.46 -17.79
C ALA A 170 15.60 46.78 -16.97
N GLY A 171 16.18 45.78 -16.29
CA GLY A 171 17.37 45.94 -15.47
C GLY A 171 18.62 45.38 -16.15
N ASN A 172 19.79 45.98 -15.88
CA ASN A 172 21.07 45.37 -16.27
C ASN A 172 21.42 44.20 -15.33
N VAL A 173 21.21 44.39 -14.03
CA VAL A 173 21.26 43.35 -12.98
C VAL A 173 19.82 43.02 -12.59
N ASN A 174 19.15 43.85 -11.78
CA ASN A 174 17.79 43.64 -11.28
C ASN A 174 16.79 44.65 -11.85
N GLY A 175 15.53 44.23 -11.99
CA GLY A 175 14.44 45.14 -12.34
C GLY A 175 14.15 46.11 -11.19
N ILE A 176 13.95 45.57 -10.00
CA ILE A 176 13.84 46.28 -8.73
C ILE A 176 14.76 45.61 -7.72
N ASP A 177 15.61 46.37 -7.03
CA ASP A 177 16.46 45.89 -5.92
C ASP A 177 16.20 46.74 -4.67
N LEU A 178 15.87 46.05 -3.58
CA LEU A 178 15.91 46.58 -2.23
C LEU A 178 16.95 45.81 -1.42
N THR A 179 18.08 46.45 -1.15
CA THR A 179 19.14 45.89 -0.30
C THR A 179 19.23 46.66 1.02
N THR A 180 19.16 45.93 2.14
CA THR A 180 19.27 46.53 3.48
C THR A 180 20.32 45.83 4.33
N ASN A 181 21.42 46.51 4.62
CA ASN A 181 22.55 46.02 5.41
C ASN A 181 22.60 46.64 6.81
N ALA A 182 22.03 47.83 6.99
CA ALA A 182 22.00 48.55 8.26
C ALA A 182 20.64 48.45 8.97
N ALA A 183 20.62 48.82 10.26
CA ALA A 183 19.37 49.03 10.98
C ALA A 183 18.73 50.36 10.53
N PHE A 184 17.45 50.37 10.16
CA PHE A 184 16.69 51.61 9.98
C PHE A 184 15.86 51.94 11.21
N ALA A 185 15.64 53.24 11.43
CA ALA A 185 14.78 53.72 12.50
C ALA A 185 13.30 53.50 12.14
N GLY A 186 12.68 52.46 12.69
CA GLY A 186 11.25 52.18 12.58
C GLY A 186 10.90 50.97 11.71
N SER A 187 9.60 50.82 11.42
CA SER A 187 9.04 49.80 10.52
C SER A 187 8.34 50.50 9.35
N GLY A 188 8.85 50.32 8.13
CA GLY A 188 8.23 50.81 6.90
C GLY A 188 7.55 49.68 6.12
N THR A 189 6.43 49.98 5.46
CA THR A 189 5.84 49.11 4.44
C THR A 189 6.26 49.64 3.07
N LEU A 190 6.86 48.77 2.27
CA LEU A 190 7.09 48.99 0.85
C LEU A 190 6.00 48.27 0.06
N ALA A 191 5.30 48.97 -0.82
CA ALA A 191 4.40 48.39 -1.79
C ALA A 191 5.06 48.32 -3.19
N ILE A 192 5.06 47.14 -3.80
CA ILE A 192 5.54 46.90 -5.17
C ILE A 192 4.39 46.27 -5.95
N HIS A 193 3.77 47.02 -6.85
CA HIS A 193 2.62 46.51 -7.58
C HIS A 193 2.41 47.09 -8.97
N ASP A 194 1.66 46.36 -9.80
CA ASP A 194 1.37 46.79 -11.17
C ASP A 194 2.66 47.10 -11.95
N ASN A 195 3.75 46.37 -11.74
CA ASN A 195 4.97 46.53 -12.50
C ASN A 195 5.10 45.43 -13.55
N VAL A 196 5.70 45.75 -14.69
CA VAL A 196 6.09 44.79 -15.72
C VAL A 196 7.61 44.81 -15.84
N VAL A 197 8.31 43.85 -15.26
CA VAL A 197 9.73 43.63 -15.51
C VAL A 197 9.86 42.76 -16.76
N ARG A 198 10.26 43.38 -17.88
CA ARG A 198 10.37 42.69 -19.18
C ARG A 198 11.63 41.85 -19.31
N SER A 199 12.70 42.27 -18.65
CA SER A 199 14.00 41.59 -18.64
C SER A 199 14.89 42.14 -17.54
N SER A 200 15.67 41.28 -16.92
CA SER A 200 16.78 41.65 -16.05
C SER A 200 17.94 40.67 -16.23
N GLY A 201 19.19 41.08 -16.00
CA GLY A 201 20.34 40.17 -16.13
C GLY A 201 20.41 39.13 -15.01
N ALA A 202 19.96 39.51 -13.82
CA ALA A 202 19.83 38.72 -12.62
C ALA A 202 18.35 38.62 -12.21
N GLU A 203 17.93 39.10 -11.05
CA GLU A 203 16.59 38.93 -10.51
C GLU A 203 15.59 39.96 -11.06
N GLY A 204 14.30 39.63 -11.10
CA GLY A 204 13.29 40.59 -11.52
C GLY A 204 13.00 41.62 -10.44
N ILE A 205 12.63 41.12 -9.26
CA ILE A 205 12.46 41.88 -8.02
C ILE A 205 13.30 41.19 -6.95
N ASP A 206 14.32 41.87 -6.44
CA ASP A 206 15.19 41.41 -5.36
C ASP A 206 14.92 42.21 -4.08
N VAL A 207 14.70 41.52 -2.98
CA VAL A 207 14.62 42.08 -1.63
C VAL A 207 15.57 41.34 -0.71
N GLN A 208 16.73 41.94 -0.51
CA GLN A 208 17.76 41.44 0.38
C GLN A 208 17.71 42.13 1.75
N HIS A 209 17.09 41.47 2.74
CA HIS A 209 16.94 41.98 4.11
C HIS A 209 17.96 41.42 5.10
N ALA A 210 19.09 42.12 5.29
CA ALA A 210 20.15 41.78 6.25
C ALA A 210 20.18 42.69 7.49
N GLY A 211 19.53 43.85 7.43
CA GLY A 211 19.43 44.80 8.54
C GLY A 211 18.68 44.24 9.76
N SER A 212 18.92 44.79 10.96
CA SER A 212 18.24 44.36 12.20
C SER A 212 16.85 44.97 12.42
N GLY A 213 16.41 45.87 11.52
CA GLY A 213 15.10 46.52 11.58
C GLY A 213 13.96 45.61 11.12
N ALA A 214 12.74 46.16 11.08
CA ALA A 214 11.57 45.47 10.54
C ALA A 214 11.21 46.04 9.15
N LEU A 215 11.12 45.15 8.16
CA LEU A 215 10.63 45.44 6.82
C LEU A 215 9.27 44.79 6.62
N ARG A 216 8.28 45.56 6.16
CA ARG A 216 7.00 45.04 5.68
C ARG A 216 6.92 45.20 4.17
N LEU A 217 6.37 44.20 3.49
CA LEU A 217 6.28 44.16 2.04
C LEU A 217 4.86 43.82 1.60
N ASP A 218 4.33 44.65 0.70
CA ASP A 218 3.20 44.32 -0.16
C ASP A 218 3.76 44.11 -1.56
N ILE A 219 3.63 42.91 -2.12
CA ILE A 219 4.08 42.60 -3.47
C ILE A 219 2.96 41.91 -4.24
N HIS A 220 2.33 42.62 -5.17
CA HIS A 220 1.15 42.09 -5.84
C HIS A 220 0.99 42.61 -7.27
N ALA A 221 0.25 41.91 -8.13
CA ALA A 221 -0.05 42.35 -9.50
C ALA A 221 1.19 42.68 -10.35
N ASN A 222 2.34 42.05 -10.10
CA ASN A 222 3.55 42.24 -10.91
C ASN A 222 3.66 41.17 -12.00
N SER A 223 4.15 41.54 -13.17
CA SER A 223 4.52 40.62 -14.24
C SER A 223 6.03 40.66 -14.45
N VAL A 224 6.71 39.53 -14.36
CA VAL A 224 8.17 39.49 -14.29
C VAL A 224 8.77 38.47 -15.23
N THR A 225 9.81 38.86 -15.95
CA THR A 225 10.74 37.98 -16.67
C THR A 225 12.17 38.39 -16.33
N ALA A 226 12.98 37.43 -15.90
CA ALA A 226 14.31 37.68 -15.34
C ALA A 226 15.36 36.67 -15.83
N GLY A 227 16.64 37.05 -15.83
CA GLY A 227 17.74 36.15 -16.20
C GLY A 227 17.97 35.03 -15.18
N THR A 228 17.67 35.31 -13.91
CA THR A 228 17.74 34.37 -12.79
C THR A 228 16.38 34.27 -12.10
N ASN A 229 16.23 34.64 -10.82
CA ASN A 229 14.96 34.50 -10.11
C ASN A 229 13.95 35.59 -10.51
N GLY A 230 12.68 35.25 -10.67
CA GLY A 230 11.64 36.25 -10.93
C GLY A 230 11.49 37.20 -9.75
N ILE A 231 11.07 36.67 -8.60
CA ILE A 231 11.00 37.40 -7.33
C ILE A 231 11.89 36.68 -6.32
N ASP A 232 12.83 37.38 -5.69
CA ASP A 232 13.67 36.86 -4.61
C ASP A 232 13.53 37.70 -3.34
N LEU A 233 13.05 37.07 -2.27
CA LEU A 233 12.87 37.67 -0.95
C LEU A 233 13.74 36.94 0.06
N LEU A 234 14.91 37.48 0.37
CA LEU A 234 15.86 36.83 1.27
C LEU A 234 16.02 37.61 2.57
N ARG A 235 15.57 36.99 3.67
CA ARG A 235 15.84 37.48 5.03
C ARG A 235 17.09 36.82 5.62
N SER A 236 18.12 37.61 5.84
CA SER A 236 19.35 37.23 6.55
C SER A 236 19.54 37.95 7.91
N GLY A 237 18.74 38.98 8.19
CA GLY A 237 18.68 39.69 9.48
C GLY A 237 17.26 40.18 9.79
N GLY A 238 17.07 40.79 10.97
CA GLY A 238 15.82 41.49 11.31
C GLY A 238 14.54 40.66 11.15
N SER A 239 13.44 41.35 10.83
CA SER A 239 12.15 40.73 10.49
C SER A 239 11.65 41.24 9.13
N LEU A 240 11.37 40.31 8.22
CA LEU A 240 10.71 40.56 6.94
C LEU A 240 9.29 39.98 7.02
N THR A 241 8.28 40.85 6.93
CA THR A 241 6.87 40.45 6.94
C THR A 241 6.21 40.77 5.61
N VAL A 242 5.71 39.76 4.92
CA VAL A 242 4.88 39.91 3.73
C VAL A 242 3.43 40.06 4.17
N GLN A 243 2.78 41.16 3.76
CA GLN A 243 1.39 41.46 4.13
C GLN A 243 0.41 41.22 2.96
N ARG A 244 0.89 41.33 1.72
CA ARG A 244 0.19 40.98 0.47
C ARG A 244 1.13 40.29 -0.51
N PHE A 245 0.62 39.29 -1.22
CA PHE A 245 1.39 38.48 -2.16
C PHE A 245 0.61 38.15 -3.46
N ASP A 246 -0.53 38.81 -3.67
CA ASP A 246 -1.53 38.41 -4.67
C ASP A 246 -1.17 38.71 -6.13
N ASP A 247 -1.70 37.89 -7.05
CA ASP A 247 -1.72 38.17 -8.50
C ASP A 247 -0.35 38.43 -9.16
N ASN A 248 0.72 37.81 -8.65
CA ASN A 248 2.03 37.89 -9.29
C ASN A 248 2.14 36.88 -10.45
N VAL A 249 2.74 37.30 -11.57
CA VAL A 249 2.89 36.50 -12.80
C VAL A 249 4.37 36.46 -13.19
N ILE A 250 4.96 35.26 -13.20
CA ILE A 250 6.35 35.05 -13.66
C ILE A 250 6.33 34.36 -15.03
N GLY A 251 7.01 34.94 -16.01
CA GLY A 251 7.09 34.38 -17.37
C GLY A 251 8.02 33.17 -17.45
N GLY A 252 7.69 32.22 -18.33
CA GLY A 252 8.48 31.00 -18.58
C GLY A 252 9.93 31.25 -19.02
N ASN A 253 10.16 32.35 -19.73
CA ASN A 253 11.51 32.79 -20.10
C ASN A 253 12.40 33.20 -18.91
N THR A 254 11.91 33.08 -17.66
CA THR A 254 12.73 33.31 -16.46
C THR A 254 13.75 32.19 -16.31
N GLY A 255 15.04 32.52 -16.41
CA GLY A 255 16.11 31.53 -16.50
C GLY A 255 16.40 30.77 -15.20
N GLY A 256 16.08 31.36 -14.05
CA GLY A 256 16.25 30.79 -12.71
C GLY A 256 14.94 30.30 -12.10
N SER A 257 14.73 30.56 -10.81
CA SER A 257 13.50 30.16 -10.12
C SER A 257 12.39 31.19 -10.33
N GLY A 258 11.13 30.78 -10.25
CA GLY A 258 10.00 31.70 -10.39
C GLY A 258 9.96 32.70 -9.23
N ILE A 259 9.71 32.16 -8.04
CA ILE A 259 9.61 32.94 -6.80
C ILE A 259 10.41 32.22 -5.71
N VAL A 260 11.26 32.95 -5.02
CA VAL A 260 12.05 32.47 -3.88
C VAL A 260 11.76 33.36 -2.67
N VAL A 261 11.31 32.75 -1.57
CA VAL A 261 11.09 33.44 -0.29
C VAL A 261 11.80 32.66 0.80
N SER A 262 12.74 33.30 1.49
CA SER A 262 13.55 32.68 2.52
C SER A 262 13.48 33.46 3.83
N GLY A 263 12.96 32.80 4.87
CA GLY A 263 12.91 33.30 6.24
C GLY A 263 11.77 34.27 6.55
N ALA A 264 10.96 34.69 5.57
CA ALA A 264 9.90 35.69 5.78
C ALA A 264 8.73 35.19 6.63
N VAL A 265 7.98 36.13 7.21
CA VAL A 265 6.71 35.89 7.89
C VAL A 265 5.56 36.35 6.99
N PHE A 266 4.62 35.48 6.65
CA PHE A 266 3.38 35.83 5.96
C PHE A 266 2.31 36.18 6.98
N ASP A 267 2.04 37.47 7.14
CA ASP A 267 1.06 37.97 8.11
C ASP A 267 0.44 39.29 7.61
N ALA A 268 -0.82 39.22 7.18
CA ALA A 268 -1.52 40.38 6.59
C ALA A 268 -1.65 41.56 7.58
N ALA A 269 -1.79 41.26 8.87
CA ALA A 269 -1.81 42.27 9.93
C ALA A 269 -0.76 41.92 10.99
N PRO A 270 0.48 42.40 10.82
CA PRO A 270 1.66 42.02 11.60
C PRO A 270 1.40 41.97 13.11
N GLY A 271 1.47 40.77 13.68
CA GLY A 271 1.22 40.54 15.08
C GLY A 271 0.80 39.10 15.39
N LEU A 272 0.13 38.95 16.54
CA LEU A 272 -0.51 37.69 16.92
C LEU A 272 -2.00 37.92 17.16
N PRO A 273 -2.87 36.99 16.74
CA PRO A 273 -2.56 35.80 15.95
C PRO A 273 -2.16 36.13 14.50
N ILE A 274 -1.39 35.26 13.85
CA ILE A 274 -1.08 35.36 12.41
C ILE A 274 -2.37 35.50 11.59
N ASN A 275 -2.39 36.47 10.68
CA ASN A 275 -3.47 36.68 9.72
C ASN A 275 -3.09 36.22 8.31
N THR A 276 -4.01 35.52 7.64
CA THR A 276 -3.82 35.01 6.29
C THR A 276 -3.47 36.10 5.28
N VAL A 277 -2.37 35.91 4.57
CA VAL A 277 -1.97 36.71 3.41
C VAL A 277 -2.64 36.16 2.16
N ASP A 278 -3.18 37.06 1.35
CA ASP A 278 -3.74 36.72 0.04
C ASP A 278 -2.60 36.49 -0.97
N GLY A 279 -2.62 35.34 -1.62
CA GLY A 279 -1.77 34.97 -2.74
C GLY A 279 -2.47 35.11 -4.10
N GLY A 280 -3.77 35.41 -4.13
CA GLY A 280 -4.53 35.67 -5.34
C GLY A 280 -4.43 34.55 -6.38
N ALA A 281 -4.48 34.93 -7.66
CA ALA A 281 -4.22 34.05 -8.81
C ALA A 281 -2.76 34.21 -9.26
N THR A 282 -1.86 33.51 -8.59
CA THR A 282 -0.42 33.56 -8.90
C THR A 282 -0.07 32.55 -9.98
N VAL A 283 0.68 32.99 -10.99
CA VAL A 283 1.12 32.17 -12.13
C VAL A 283 2.64 32.19 -12.24
N ILE A 284 3.26 31.03 -12.35
CA ILE A 284 4.71 30.88 -12.52
C ILE A 284 4.99 29.98 -13.71
N GLY A 285 5.58 30.53 -14.76
CA GLY A 285 5.75 29.85 -16.04
C GLY A 285 4.42 29.66 -16.77
N GLN A 286 4.44 28.82 -17.80
CA GLN A 286 3.25 28.41 -18.53
C GLN A 286 3.45 27.01 -19.13
N SER A 287 2.36 26.36 -19.52
CA SER A 287 2.42 25.04 -20.16
C SER A 287 3.37 25.01 -21.35
N GLY A 288 4.40 24.16 -21.29
CA GLY A 288 5.41 23.97 -22.33
C GLY A 288 6.52 25.03 -22.38
N ASP A 289 6.50 25.98 -21.43
CA ASP A 289 7.52 27.02 -21.24
C ASP A 289 7.58 27.34 -19.73
N GLY A 290 8.15 26.39 -18.97
CA GLY A 290 8.31 26.53 -17.53
C GLY A 290 9.51 27.39 -17.18
N VAL A 291 9.56 27.92 -15.96
CA VAL A 291 10.77 28.61 -15.47
C VAL A 291 11.96 27.64 -15.41
N GLY A 292 13.18 28.14 -15.58
CA GLY A 292 14.36 27.29 -15.81
C GLY A 292 14.79 26.40 -14.63
N THR A 293 14.44 26.77 -13.39
CA THR A 293 14.67 25.97 -12.19
C THR A 293 13.39 25.93 -11.35
N HIS A 294 13.40 26.15 -10.04
CA HIS A 294 12.24 25.95 -9.16
C HIS A 294 11.06 26.87 -9.50
N GLY A 295 9.83 26.43 -9.24
CA GLY A 295 8.64 27.27 -9.36
C GLY A 295 8.52 28.26 -8.20
N LEU A 296 7.90 27.83 -7.09
CA LEU A 296 7.70 28.58 -5.85
C LEU A 296 8.48 27.91 -4.70
N LEU A 297 9.51 28.59 -4.19
CA LEU A 297 10.27 28.18 -3.02
C LEU A 297 9.90 29.00 -1.79
N LEU A 298 9.33 28.36 -0.77
CA LEU A 298 9.04 28.95 0.53
C LEU A 298 9.92 28.27 1.59
N MET A 299 11.08 28.88 1.87
CA MET A 299 12.11 28.30 2.72
C MET A 299 12.15 28.94 4.11
N ASN A 300 12.08 28.13 5.17
CA ASN A 300 12.12 28.60 6.56
C ASN A 300 11.09 29.71 6.85
N VAL A 301 9.94 29.65 6.18
CA VAL A 301 8.88 30.67 6.31
C VAL A 301 8.04 30.39 7.55
N THR A 302 7.34 31.41 8.04
CA THR A 302 6.33 31.31 9.08
C THR A 302 5.09 32.08 8.63
N GLY A 303 3.91 31.73 9.12
CA GLY A 303 2.68 32.46 8.81
C GLY A 303 1.67 31.69 7.97
N ASP A 304 0.80 32.41 7.26
CA ASP A 304 -0.32 31.80 6.53
C ASP A 304 -0.50 32.47 5.16
N LEU A 305 -0.46 31.67 4.10
CA LEU A 305 -0.57 32.12 2.71
C LEU A 305 -1.66 31.32 1.98
N ALA A 306 -2.66 32.02 1.46
CA ALA A 306 -3.78 31.40 0.76
C ALA A 306 -3.90 31.95 -0.66
N PHE A 307 -3.81 31.08 -1.66
CA PHE A 307 -4.05 31.46 -3.05
C PHE A 307 -5.50 31.18 -3.42
N THR A 308 -6.10 32.01 -4.27
CA THR A 308 -7.33 31.65 -4.98
C THR A 308 -7.05 30.73 -6.15
N ASP A 309 -5.88 30.86 -6.76
CA ASP A 309 -5.33 29.96 -7.76
C ASP A 309 -3.79 29.99 -7.73
N LEU A 310 -3.16 28.83 -7.90
CA LEU A 310 -1.70 28.72 -7.96
C LEU A 310 -1.33 27.79 -9.10
N ASP A 311 -0.78 28.37 -10.15
CA ASP A 311 -0.36 27.67 -11.34
C ASP A 311 1.16 27.76 -11.47
N VAL A 312 1.82 26.60 -11.52
CA VAL A 312 3.29 26.49 -11.53
C VAL A 312 3.73 25.52 -12.62
N TRP A 313 4.58 26.00 -13.52
CA TRP A 313 5.30 25.24 -14.52
C TRP A 313 6.81 25.49 -14.40
N ASN A 314 7.58 24.42 -14.29
CA ASN A 314 9.03 24.52 -14.21
C ASN A 314 9.77 23.38 -14.94
N ASP A 315 10.87 23.74 -15.60
CA ASP A 315 11.66 22.84 -16.45
C ASP A 315 12.91 22.25 -15.74
N GLY A 316 13.10 22.58 -14.46
CA GLY A 316 14.10 21.98 -13.59
C GLY A 316 13.76 22.16 -12.11
N GLY A 317 14.30 21.36 -11.19
CA GLY A 317 14.11 21.58 -9.76
C GLY A 317 12.67 21.33 -9.26
N THR A 318 12.28 21.99 -8.16
CA THR A 318 11.00 21.73 -7.47
C THR A 318 9.91 22.70 -7.90
N GLY A 319 8.71 22.21 -8.19
CA GLY A 319 7.54 23.05 -8.50
C GLY A 319 7.13 23.91 -7.31
N LEU A 320 6.64 23.29 -6.24
CA LEU A 320 6.31 23.94 -4.98
C LEU A 320 7.13 23.34 -3.83
N LEU A 321 8.01 24.13 -3.23
CA LEU A 321 8.72 23.75 -2.01
C LEU A 321 8.22 24.58 -0.83
N VAL A 322 7.93 23.91 0.28
CA VAL A 322 7.51 24.56 1.53
C VAL A 322 8.28 23.97 2.70
N SER A 323 9.02 24.80 3.43
CA SER A 323 9.67 24.40 4.67
C SER A 323 9.43 25.40 5.80
N SER A 324 9.16 24.85 6.98
CA SER A 324 8.93 25.63 8.20
C SER A 324 9.38 24.85 9.44
N THR A 325 9.00 25.33 10.62
CA THR A 325 9.29 24.74 11.93
C THR A 325 8.24 23.74 12.39
N GLY A 326 7.09 23.66 11.72
CA GLY A 326 5.98 22.77 12.06
C GLY A 326 4.63 23.24 11.51
N ALA A 327 3.56 22.60 11.98
CA ALA A 327 2.19 23.02 11.71
C ALA A 327 1.96 24.48 12.16
N LEU A 328 1.12 25.21 11.42
CA LEU A 328 0.75 26.57 11.79
C LEU A 328 0.10 26.61 13.17
N ASN A 329 0.70 27.37 14.08
CA ASN A 329 0.10 27.82 15.32
C ASN A 329 0.00 29.34 15.28
N ALA A 330 -1.08 29.85 14.69
CA ALA A 330 -1.29 31.28 14.50
C ALA A 330 -1.24 32.08 15.81
N GLY A 331 -1.73 31.52 16.92
CA GLY A 331 -1.72 32.18 18.23
C GLY A 331 -0.32 32.33 18.83
N ALA A 332 0.62 31.45 18.47
CA ALA A 332 2.01 31.50 18.93
C ALA A 332 2.97 32.13 17.90
N GLY A 333 2.53 32.33 16.66
CA GLY A 333 3.37 32.86 15.58
C GLY A 333 4.45 31.88 15.13
N THR A 334 4.16 30.58 15.15
CA THR A 334 5.10 29.52 14.74
C THR A 334 4.50 28.64 13.65
N GLY A 335 5.35 28.00 12.85
CA GLY A 335 4.93 27.15 11.74
C GLY A 335 4.37 27.95 10.56
N PHE A 336 4.00 27.24 9.50
CA PHE A 336 3.50 27.86 8.28
C PHE A 336 2.34 27.07 7.70
N ARG A 337 1.45 27.74 6.98
CA ARG A 337 0.41 27.11 6.16
C ARG A 337 0.37 27.69 4.75
N VAL A 338 0.24 26.80 3.75
CA VAL A 338 -0.18 27.16 2.39
C VAL A 338 -1.49 26.47 2.02
N THR A 339 -2.41 27.19 1.39
CA THR A 339 -3.71 26.63 0.96
C THR A 339 -4.13 27.08 -0.43
N VAL A 340 -4.83 26.19 -1.15
CA VAL A 340 -5.54 26.49 -2.41
C VAL A 340 -6.96 25.88 -2.37
N PRO A 341 -7.95 26.47 -3.07
CA PRO A 341 -9.25 25.84 -3.30
C PRO A 341 -9.14 24.51 -4.06
N ALA A 342 -10.19 23.70 -3.99
CA ALA A 342 -10.22 22.41 -4.67
C ALA A 342 -10.29 22.54 -6.19
N GLY A 343 -9.34 21.88 -6.87
CA GLY A 343 -9.36 21.65 -8.32
C GLY A 343 -8.89 22.83 -9.17
N VAL A 344 -8.36 23.90 -8.57
CA VAL A 344 -7.93 25.10 -9.32
C VAL A 344 -6.44 25.06 -9.64
N ALA A 345 -5.59 24.72 -8.65
CA ALA A 345 -4.15 24.81 -8.79
C ALA A 345 -3.53 23.74 -9.71
N THR A 346 -2.55 24.17 -10.50
CA THR A 346 -1.68 23.35 -11.35
C THR A 346 -0.25 23.34 -10.81
N VAL A 347 0.35 22.16 -10.70
CA VAL A 347 1.80 22.04 -10.49
C VAL A 347 2.37 21.03 -11.47
N ASP A 348 3.15 21.52 -12.44
CA ASP A 348 3.79 20.73 -13.49
C ASP A 348 5.30 20.96 -13.45
N ALA A 349 6.01 19.96 -12.94
CA ALA A 349 7.44 20.01 -12.71
C ALA A 349 8.18 18.97 -13.55
N ASN A 350 9.23 19.40 -14.22
CA ASN A 350 10.20 18.55 -14.87
C ASN A 350 11.56 18.68 -14.18
N GLY A 351 12.27 17.56 -13.99
CA GLY A 351 13.62 17.55 -13.39
C GLY A 351 13.66 17.66 -11.87
N GLY A 352 12.53 17.54 -11.17
CA GLY A 352 12.47 17.50 -9.70
C GLY A 352 11.05 17.27 -9.14
N PRO A 353 10.88 17.35 -7.81
CA PRO A 353 9.58 17.13 -7.18
C PRO A 353 8.56 18.17 -7.65
N ALA A 354 7.33 17.74 -7.90
CA ALA A 354 6.24 18.68 -8.10
C ALA A 354 5.94 19.42 -6.80
N VAL A 355 5.83 18.69 -5.69
CA VAL A 355 5.60 19.26 -4.36
C VAL A 355 6.58 18.63 -3.37
N ASP A 356 7.27 19.48 -2.61
CA ASP A 356 8.14 19.10 -1.48
C ASP A 356 7.77 19.90 -0.23
N VAL A 357 7.27 19.22 0.79
CA VAL A 357 6.85 19.81 2.07
C VAL A 357 7.71 19.27 3.20
N ASN A 358 8.23 20.17 4.02
CA ASN A 358 9.03 19.84 5.19
C ASN A 358 8.59 20.64 6.43
N ASN A 359 7.85 19.98 7.32
CA ASN A 359 7.31 20.53 8.58
C ASN A 359 6.40 21.76 8.39
N ALA A 360 5.34 21.64 7.58
CA ALA A 360 4.39 22.73 7.36
C ALA A 360 2.95 22.23 7.23
N SER A 361 1.99 23.10 7.54
CA SER A 361 0.58 22.86 7.24
C SER A 361 0.31 23.07 5.76
N VAL A 362 -0.52 22.21 5.16
CA VAL A 362 -0.86 22.29 3.74
C VAL A 362 -2.32 21.91 3.52
N THR A 363 -2.98 22.59 2.58
CA THR A 363 -4.26 22.16 2.02
C THR A 363 -4.18 22.35 0.51
N LEU A 364 -3.77 21.28 -0.18
CA LEU A 364 -3.45 21.28 -1.61
C LEU A 364 -4.34 20.29 -2.39
N PRO A 365 -5.66 20.53 -2.49
CA PRO A 365 -6.52 19.80 -3.40
C PRO A 365 -6.33 20.29 -4.85
N LEU A 366 -5.25 19.86 -5.48
CA LEU A 366 -4.81 20.28 -6.82
C LEU A 366 -5.73 19.76 -7.93
N GLY A 367 -5.92 20.58 -8.96
CA GLY A 367 -6.56 20.15 -10.21
C GLY A 367 -5.63 19.28 -11.04
N PHE A 368 -4.34 19.64 -11.08
CA PHE A 368 -3.30 18.96 -11.83
C PHE A 368 -1.99 18.87 -11.03
N LEU A 369 -1.38 17.69 -11.02
CA LEU A 369 -0.09 17.43 -10.38
C LEU A 369 0.76 16.54 -11.29
N GLU A 370 1.85 17.09 -11.82
CA GLU A 370 2.81 16.37 -12.64
C GLU A 370 4.24 16.54 -12.12
N SER A 371 4.95 15.41 -11.97
CA SER A 371 6.40 15.38 -11.81
C SER A 371 6.98 14.41 -12.81
N THR A 372 7.87 14.91 -13.67
CA THR A 372 8.61 14.10 -14.65
C THR A 372 10.11 14.22 -14.44
N ASN A 373 10.85 13.13 -14.67
CA ASN A 373 12.33 13.09 -14.65
C ASN A 373 12.98 13.60 -13.35
N SER A 374 12.31 13.48 -12.21
CA SER A 374 12.89 13.91 -10.92
C SER A 374 14.04 13.00 -10.50
N PRO A 375 15.23 13.52 -10.12
CA PRO A 375 16.35 12.68 -9.67
C PRO A 375 16.21 12.18 -8.22
N THR A 376 15.31 12.78 -7.43
CA THR A 376 15.16 12.56 -5.99
C THR A 376 13.80 11.97 -5.64
N THR A 377 12.73 12.77 -5.72
CA THR A 377 11.35 12.36 -5.44
C THR A 377 10.39 13.08 -6.38
N GLY A 378 9.27 12.47 -6.73
CA GLY A 378 8.21 13.15 -7.50
C GLY A 378 7.29 13.98 -6.61
N LEU A 379 6.96 13.44 -5.45
CA LEU A 379 6.18 14.09 -4.38
C LEU A 379 6.82 13.73 -3.03
N SER A 380 7.14 14.75 -2.23
CA SER A 380 7.71 14.59 -0.89
C SER A 380 6.84 15.33 0.13
N LEU A 381 6.33 14.60 1.12
CA LEU A 381 5.52 15.12 2.22
C LEU A 381 6.10 14.67 3.55
N VAL A 382 7.02 15.46 4.11
CA VAL A 382 7.66 15.24 5.40
C VAL A 382 7.01 16.14 6.44
N ASN A 383 6.28 15.53 7.38
CA ASN A 383 5.49 16.24 8.39
C ASN A 383 4.60 17.32 7.75
N ALA A 384 3.90 16.94 6.68
CA ALA A 384 2.85 17.76 6.09
C ALA A 384 1.58 17.65 6.96
N PHE A 385 0.98 18.77 7.33
CA PHE A 385 -0.17 18.83 8.24
C PHE A 385 -1.42 19.41 7.57
N GLY A 386 -2.33 18.56 7.10
CA GLY A 386 -3.66 18.97 6.62
C GLY A 386 -4.72 19.15 7.71
N GLY A 387 -4.43 18.72 8.94
CA GLY A 387 -5.41 18.56 10.00
C GLY A 387 -6.05 17.16 9.97
N ALA A 388 -6.33 16.59 11.14
CA ALA A 388 -6.88 15.23 11.25
C ALA A 388 -8.23 15.12 10.53
N GLY A 389 -8.38 14.10 9.68
CA GLY A 389 -9.58 13.85 8.88
C GLY A 389 -9.78 14.79 7.68
N LEU A 390 -8.94 15.82 7.51
CA LEU A 390 -9.02 16.78 6.41
C LEU A 390 -8.04 16.40 5.29
N THR A 391 -8.15 17.03 4.11
CA THR A 391 -7.24 16.78 2.99
C THR A 391 -5.98 17.62 3.12
N ALA A 392 -4.82 16.97 3.22
CA ALA A 392 -3.53 17.63 3.09
C ALA A 392 -3.20 17.87 1.61
N LEU A 393 -3.37 16.84 0.77
CA LEU A 393 -3.11 16.90 -0.67
C LEU A 393 -4.03 15.94 -1.43
N SER A 394 -4.55 16.38 -2.57
CA SER A 394 -5.18 15.47 -3.54
C SER A 394 -4.93 15.93 -4.96
N ALA A 395 -4.89 15.00 -5.91
CA ALA A 395 -4.80 15.31 -7.34
C ALA A 395 -5.62 14.32 -8.17
N SER A 396 -6.31 14.79 -9.21
CA SER A 396 -7.13 13.97 -10.11
C SER A 396 -6.64 13.94 -11.56
N ALA A 397 -5.67 14.79 -11.93
CA ALA A 397 -5.06 14.82 -13.25
C ALA A 397 -3.55 15.09 -13.14
N GLY A 398 -2.81 14.69 -14.17
CA GLY A 398 -1.34 14.68 -14.18
C GLY A 398 -0.78 13.27 -13.96
N GLN A 399 0.50 13.19 -13.58
CA GLN A 399 1.21 11.92 -13.34
C GLN A 399 2.47 12.14 -12.50
N ILE A 400 2.90 11.11 -11.78
CA ILE A 400 4.27 11.06 -11.26
C ILE A 400 4.99 10.00 -12.06
N SER A 401 5.91 10.41 -12.93
CA SER A 401 6.56 9.52 -13.88
C SER A 401 8.06 9.73 -13.88
N ASP A 402 8.81 8.67 -13.60
CA ASP A 402 10.26 8.65 -13.69
C ASP A 402 10.75 7.50 -14.59
N PRO A 403 10.68 7.68 -15.92
CA PRO A 403 11.05 6.65 -16.88
C PRO A 403 12.54 6.63 -17.23
N VAL A 404 13.33 7.65 -16.85
CA VAL A 404 14.73 7.82 -17.30
C VAL A 404 15.76 8.00 -16.17
N GLY A 405 15.34 7.99 -14.90
CA GLY A 405 16.22 7.72 -13.76
C GLY A 405 16.11 8.71 -12.61
N ALA A 406 15.45 8.29 -11.54
CA ALA A 406 15.69 8.74 -10.17
C ALA A 406 16.46 7.67 -9.40
N SER A 407 17.36 8.10 -8.52
CA SER A 407 17.91 7.20 -7.49
C SER A 407 17.01 7.11 -6.25
N GLY A 408 15.79 7.68 -6.28
CA GLY A 408 14.93 7.88 -5.12
C GLY A 408 13.44 7.57 -5.31
N THR A 409 12.63 7.93 -4.31
CA THR A 409 11.23 7.50 -4.15
C THR A 409 10.27 8.39 -4.93
N ALA A 410 9.40 7.85 -5.80
CA ALA A 410 8.43 8.67 -6.54
C ALA A 410 7.44 9.39 -5.62
N VAL A 411 6.77 8.67 -4.70
CA VAL A 411 5.89 9.27 -3.68
C VAL A 411 6.43 8.95 -2.29
N PHE A 412 6.96 9.96 -1.61
CA PHE A 412 7.48 9.87 -0.25
C PHE A 412 6.58 10.60 0.74
N VAL A 413 6.07 9.88 1.73
CA VAL A 413 5.22 10.44 2.79
C VAL A 413 5.77 10.00 4.15
N SER A 414 6.13 10.95 5.00
CA SER A 414 6.75 10.69 6.31
C SER A 414 6.12 11.55 7.40
N GLY A 415 5.40 10.95 8.36
CA GLY A 415 4.79 11.67 9.48
C GLY A 415 3.79 12.78 9.08
N GLY A 416 3.27 13.56 10.03
CA GLY A 416 2.26 14.62 9.80
C GLY A 416 0.80 14.19 10.04
N THR A 417 -0.17 14.87 9.43
CA THR A 417 -1.62 14.53 9.50
C THR A 417 -2.36 14.93 8.23
N GLY A 418 -3.58 14.43 8.04
CA GLY A 418 -4.44 14.72 6.91
C GLY A 418 -4.34 13.66 5.81
N ASN A 419 -5.44 13.52 5.05
CA ASN A 419 -5.56 12.60 3.95
C ASN A 419 -4.71 13.05 2.75
N VAL A 420 -4.05 12.07 2.12
CA VAL A 420 -3.37 12.21 0.84
C VAL A 420 -4.08 11.31 -0.17
N SER A 421 -4.58 11.86 -1.28
CA SER A 421 -5.31 11.09 -2.29
C SER A 421 -4.77 11.34 -3.70
N LEU A 422 -4.11 10.36 -4.27
CA LEU A 422 -3.55 10.42 -5.61
C LEU A 422 -4.42 9.64 -6.61
N GLY A 423 -5.20 10.38 -7.38
CA GLY A 423 -5.95 9.91 -8.54
C GLY A 423 -5.15 9.94 -9.84
N ILE A 424 -3.83 10.03 -9.75
CA ILE A 424 -2.89 10.12 -10.87
C ILE A 424 -2.00 8.88 -10.93
N PRO A 425 -1.58 8.42 -12.12
CA PRO A 425 -0.68 7.28 -12.25
C PRO A 425 0.70 7.61 -11.63
N VAL A 426 1.31 6.60 -11.02
CA VAL A 426 2.67 6.65 -10.47
C VAL A 426 3.52 5.59 -11.16
N THR A 427 4.61 6.00 -11.79
CA THR A 427 5.59 5.11 -12.44
C THR A 427 6.99 5.39 -11.91
N ASN A 428 7.66 4.38 -11.35
CA ASN A 428 9.06 4.47 -10.92
C ASN A 428 9.87 3.29 -11.46
N THR A 429 11.08 3.54 -11.97
CA THR A 429 11.90 2.52 -12.61
C THR A 429 13.17 2.13 -11.84
N ALA A 430 13.48 2.81 -10.72
CA ALA A 430 14.75 2.63 -10.01
C ALA A 430 14.61 2.62 -8.47
N GLY A 431 14.01 3.65 -7.87
CA GLY A 431 13.70 3.70 -6.44
C GLY A 431 12.32 3.14 -6.10
N ASN A 432 11.76 3.51 -4.94
CA ASN A 432 10.43 3.08 -4.55
C ASN A 432 9.36 3.90 -5.31
N SER A 433 8.36 3.25 -5.90
CA SER A 433 7.16 3.96 -6.38
C SER A 433 6.43 4.68 -5.24
N VAL A 434 6.35 4.02 -4.09
CA VAL A 434 5.69 4.53 -2.89
C VAL A 434 6.52 4.17 -1.67
N ALA A 435 6.88 5.16 -0.86
CA ALA A 435 7.35 4.95 0.49
C ALA A 435 6.55 5.80 1.49
N VAL A 436 5.88 5.11 2.42
CA VAL A 436 5.07 5.75 3.47
C VAL A 436 5.58 5.32 4.83
N THR A 437 5.95 6.27 5.68
CA THR A 437 6.48 5.98 7.02
C THR A 437 5.93 6.89 8.11
N GLY A 438 5.85 6.36 9.33
CA GLY A 438 5.54 7.15 10.53
C GLY A 438 4.16 7.82 10.55
N ARG A 439 3.19 7.36 9.74
CA ARG A 439 1.81 7.86 9.80
C ARG A 439 1.12 7.43 11.10
N SER A 440 0.67 8.39 11.90
CA SER A 440 -0.05 8.13 13.15
C SER A 440 -1.58 8.19 13.02
N ALA A 441 -2.10 8.65 11.88
CA ALA A 441 -3.52 8.81 11.59
C ALA A 441 -3.74 8.96 10.07
N ASP A 442 -5.02 9.03 9.68
CA ASP A 442 -5.50 9.39 8.34
C ASP A 442 -5.10 8.41 7.21
N THR A 443 -5.50 8.74 5.98
CA THR A 443 -5.36 7.84 4.83
C THR A 443 -4.38 8.38 3.79
N VAL A 444 -3.55 7.49 3.25
CA VAL A 444 -2.81 7.69 1.99
C VAL A 444 -3.40 6.75 0.95
N SER A 445 -4.08 7.30 -0.06
CA SER A 445 -4.83 6.53 -1.05
C SER A 445 -4.32 6.75 -2.46
N PHE A 446 -4.13 5.65 -3.19
CA PHE A 446 -3.78 5.61 -4.60
C PHE A 446 -4.97 5.04 -5.37
N THR A 447 -5.69 5.87 -6.12
CA THR A 447 -6.89 5.46 -6.88
C THR A 447 -6.64 5.34 -8.39
N SER A 448 -5.40 5.56 -8.83
CA SER A 448 -4.91 5.28 -10.18
C SER A 448 -3.72 4.33 -10.11
N ALA A 449 -3.23 3.88 -11.27
CA ALA A 449 -2.27 2.80 -11.39
C ALA A 449 -0.92 3.17 -10.74
N VAL A 450 -0.36 2.22 -9.98
CA VAL A 450 1.02 2.27 -9.48
C VAL A 450 1.84 1.20 -10.19
N SER A 451 2.87 1.63 -10.92
CA SER A 451 3.80 0.77 -11.67
C SER A 451 5.22 0.96 -11.18
N ASP A 452 5.92 -0.14 -10.91
CA ASP A 452 7.26 -0.13 -10.33
C ASP A 452 8.17 -1.17 -10.99
N THR A 453 9.38 -0.77 -11.39
CA THR A 453 10.47 -1.71 -11.76
C THR A 453 11.75 -1.50 -10.96
N GLY A 454 11.70 -0.65 -9.93
CA GLY A 454 12.80 -0.27 -9.07
C GLY A 454 12.81 -1.05 -7.76
N SER A 455 12.49 -0.36 -6.67
CA SER A 455 12.58 -0.85 -5.29
C SER A 455 11.24 -1.18 -4.64
N GLY A 456 10.13 -1.04 -5.36
CA GLY A 456 8.79 -1.48 -4.92
C GLY A 456 8.08 -0.52 -3.99
N VAL A 457 7.06 -1.04 -3.32
CA VAL A 457 6.27 -0.32 -2.32
C VAL A 457 6.79 -0.61 -0.92
N SER A 458 7.10 0.42 -0.15
CA SER A 458 7.61 0.33 1.24
C SER A 458 6.73 1.10 2.23
N LEU A 459 6.04 0.39 3.11
CA LEU A 459 5.16 0.96 4.13
C LEU A 459 5.68 0.55 5.50
N THR A 460 6.20 1.49 6.29
CA THR A 460 6.88 1.18 7.55
C THR A 460 6.37 2.01 8.73
N SER A 461 6.09 1.36 9.85
CA SER A 461 5.78 2.02 11.13
C SER A 461 4.57 2.98 11.08
N ASN A 462 3.55 2.65 10.28
CA ASN A 462 2.37 3.50 10.07
C ASN A 462 1.27 3.27 11.12
N THR A 463 1.64 3.23 12.40
CA THR A 463 0.82 2.72 13.54
C THR A 463 -0.64 3.18 13.65
N GLY A 464 -1.04 4.30 13.04
CA GLY A 464 -2.46 4.71 12.94
C GLY A 464 -2.92 5.14 11.54
N GLY A 465 -2.05 5.04 10.53
CA GLY A 465 -2.39 5.37 9.15
C GLY A 465 -3.05 4.21 8.40
N THR A 466 -3.90 4.53 7.44
CA THR A 466 -4.41 3.60 6.43
C THR A 466 -3.75 3.88 5.09
N ILE A 467 -3.20 2.86 4.44
CA ILE A 467 -2.63 2.98 3.11
C ILE A 467 -3.43 2.08 2.16
N SER A 468 -4.01 2.65 1.11
CA SER A 468 -4.90 1.94 0.19
C SER A 468 -4.48 2.06 -1.27
N PHE A 469 -4.44 0.93 -1.97
CA PHE A 469 -4.24 0.85 -3.42
C PHE A 469 -5.52 0.37 -4.08
N ARG A 470 -6.13 1.23 -4.89
CA ARG A 470 -7.43 1.02 -5.54
C ARG A 470 -7.40 1.32 -7.04
N GLY A 471 -6.23 1.59 -7.62
CA GLY A 471 -6.09 1.92 -9.04
C GLY A 471 -5.36 0.87 -9.88
N GLY A 472 -5.04 -0.29 -9.30
CA GLY A 472 -4.12 -1.28 -9.88
C GLY A 472 -2.68 -1.08 -9.40
N LEU A 473 -1.99 -2.18 -9.11
CA LEU A 473 -0.62 -2.20 -8.59
C LEU A 473 0.21 -3.25 -9.32
N SER A 474 1.23 -2.83 -10.07
CA SER A 474 2.16 -3.72 -10.75
C SER A 474 3.60 -3.41 -10.36
N ALA A 475 4.26 -4.32 -9.64
CA ALA A 475 5.64 -4.14 -9.21
C ALA A 475 6.54 -5.32 -9.67
N SER A 476 7.63 -5.00 -10.36
CA SER A 476 8.63 -5.95 -10.89
C SER A 476 10.04 -5.53 -10.49
N THR A 477 10.45 -5.82 -9.26
CA THR A 477 11.53 -5.10 -8.55
C THR A 477 12.85 -5.87 -8.43
N GLY A 478 12.99 -6.97 -9.17
CA GLY A 478 14.20 -7.77 -9.17
C GLY A 478 14.61 -8.24 -7.76
N ALA A 479 15.75 -7.76 -7.27
CA ALA A 479 16.29 -8.17 -5.97
C ALA A 479 15.63 -7.48 -4.76
N ASN A 480 14.85 -6.42 -4.99
CA ASN A 480 14.18 -5.67 -3.93
C ASN A 480 12.79 -6.27 -3.64
N PRO A 481 12.26 -6.12 -2.42
CA PRO A 481 10.87 -6.47 -2.15
C PRO A 481 9.89 -5.70 -3.04
N ALA A 482 8.92 -6.39 -3.64
CA ALA A 482 7.94 -5.71 -4.51
C ALA A 482 6.88 -4.96 -3.68
N PHE A 483 6.45 -5.55 -2.57
CA PHE A 483 5.54 -4.94 -1.61
C PHE A 483 5.91 -5.33 -0.18
N ALA A 484 6.28 -4.34 0.62
CA ALA A 484 6.60 -4.52 2.03
C ALA A 484 5.76 -3.59 2.91
N ALA A 485 4.96 -4.17 3.83
CA ALA A 485 4.18 -3.44 4.82
C ALA A 485 4.51 -3.95 6.21
N THR A 486 5.20 -3.15 7.02
CA THR A 486 5.72 -3.58 8.32
C THR A 486 5.56 -2.56 9.44
N GLY A 487 5.44 -3.03 10.68
CA GLY A 487 5.57 -2.18 11.87
C GLY A 487 4.32 -1.37 12.26
N GLY A 488 3.15 -1.71 11.72
CA GLY A 488 1.86 -1.17 12.15
C GLY A 488 1.03 -0.55 11.03
N GLY A 489 -0.16 -0.07 11.40
CA GLY A 489 -1.11 0.53 10.49
C GLY A 489 -2.05 -0.44 9.80
N LEU A 490 -2.80 0.12 8.85
CA LEU A 490 -3.76 -0.58 8.02
C LEU A 490 -3.32 -0.55 6.55
N VAL A 491 -3.47 -1.68 5.86
CA VAL A 491 -3.13 -1.79 4.44
C VAL A 491 -4.18 -2.57 3.65
N GLU A 492 -4.47 -2.11 2.45
CA GLU A 492 -5.35 -2.79 1.48
C GLU A 492 -4.88 -2.60 0.04
N VAL A 493 -5.17 -3.61 -0.78
CA VAL A 493 -4.92 -3.62 -2.22
C VAL A 493 -6.16 -4.25 -2.85
N CYS A 494 -6.95 -3.46 -3.58
CA CYS A 494 -8.20 -3.89 -4.17
C CYS A 494 -8.02 -4.06 -5.69
N ASP A 495 -8.66 -5.07 -6.28
CA ASP A 495 -8.76 -5.21 -7.74
C ASP A 495 -9.99 -4.50 -8.32
N GLU A 496 -10.71 -3.73 -7.51
CA GLU A 496 -11.77 -2.80 -7.91
C GLU A 496 -11.68 -1.45 -7.19
N ASN A 497 -12.39 -0.46 -7.75
CA ASN A 497 -12.67 0.81 -7.08
C ASN A 497 -14.15 1.19 -7.27
N PRO A 498 -14.97 1.27 -6.21
CA PRO A 498 -14.63 1.02 -4.80
C PRO A 498 -14.32 -0.46 -4.51
N CYS A 499 -13.56 -0.72 -3.45
CA CYS A 499 -13.18 -2.07 -3.02
C CYS A 499 -14.40 -2.94 -2.69
N SER A 500 -14.35 -4.22 -3.07
CA SER A 500 -15.37 -5.20 -2.71
C SER A 500 -14.72 -6.54 -2.36
N ALA A 501 -14.38 -6.73 -1.08
CA ALA A 501 -13.68 -7.92 -0.59
C ALA A 501 -14.18 -9.25 -1.19
N GLY A 502 -13.26 -9.98 -1.83
CA GLY A 502 -13.52 -11.30 -2.39
C GLY A 502 -14.27 -11.32 -3.73
N ALA A 503 -14.65 -10.16 -4.29
CA ALA A 503 -15.09 -10.06 -5.68
C ALA A 503 -13.92 -10.35 -6.63
N THR A 504 -14.12 -10.42 -7.95
CA THR A 504 -12.99 -10.39 -8.90
C THR A 504 -13.18 -9.19 -9.79
N GLY A 505 -12.17 -8.32 -9.77
CA GLY A 505 -12.24 -7.00 -10.34
C GLY A 505 -11.59 -6.87 -11.70
N PRO A 506 -11.80 -5.72 -12.38
CA PRO A 506 -11.15 -5.43 -13.65
C PRO A 506 -9.69 -4.95 -13.47
N LEU A 507 -9.31 -4.44 -12.30
CA LEU A 507 -7.96 -3.97 -12.05
C LEU A 507 -7.02 -5.17 -11.84
N VAL A 508 -5.76 -4.96 -12.17
CA VAL A 508 -4.75 -6.01 -12.11
C VAL A 508 -3.71 -5.63 -11.08
N ASN A 509 -3.62 -6.45 -10.03
CA ASN A 509 -2.57 -6.35 -9.04
C ASN A 509 -1.59 -7.52 -9.23
N SER A 510 -0.31 -7.22 -9.47
CA SER A 510 0.74 -8.22 -9.67
C SER A 510 2.08 -7.83 -9.08
N LEU A 511 2.73 -8.79 -8.42
CA LEU A 511 4.07 -8.65 -7.85
C LEU A 511 5.01 -9.65 -8.50
N THR A 512 6.20 -9.21 -8.88
CA THR A 512 7.27 -10.05 -9.45
C THR A 512 8.62 -9.67 -8.89
N THR A 513 9.36 -10.64 -8.38
CA THR A 513 10.75 -10.46 -7.91
C THR A 513 11.64 -11.58 -8.42
N THR A 514 12.95 -11.37 -8.36
CA THR A 514 13.97 -12.41 -8.56
C THR A 514 14.43 -12.94 -7.20
N THR A 515 15.34 -12.26 -6.52
CA THR A 515 15.85 -12.67 -5.19
C THR A 515 15.23 -11.89 -4.04
N GLY A 516 14.39 -10.89 -4.32
CA GLY A 516 13.61 -10.16 -3.32
C GLY A 516 12.35 -10.92 -2.90
N VAL A 517 11.84 -10.67 -1.70
CA VAL A 517 10.53 -11.19 -1.25
C VAL A 517 9.43 -10.46 -2.03
N ALA A 518 8.54 -11.17 -2.72
CA ALA A 518 7.51 -10.50 -3.51
C ALA A 518 6.49 -9.77 -2.61
N LEU A 519 5.98 -10.44 -1.58
CA LEU A 519 5.04 -9.87 -0.63
C LEU A 519 5.50 -10.11 0.81
N ASN A 520 5.70 -9.04 1.57
CA ASN A 520 6.00 -9.09 3.00
C ASN A 520 5.03 -8.20 3.79
N VAL A 521 4.15 -8.80 4.58
CA VAL A 521 3.24 -8.09 5.49
C VAL A 521 3.48 -8.60 6.91
N ALA A 522 4.08 -7.76 7.75
CA ALA A 522 4.57 -8.16 9.06
C ALA A 522 4.21 -7.13 10.14
N ASN A 523 3.41 -7.52 11.14
CA ASN A 523 2.91 -6.62 12.18
C ASN A 523 2.11 -5.43 11.64
N THR A 524 1.43 -5.61 10.50
CA THR A 524 0.56 -4.60 9.87
C THR A 524 -0.80 -5.25 9.61
N THR A 525 -1.88 -4.56 9.97
CA THR A 525 -3.23 -5.13 9.84
C THR A 525 -3.73 -5.00 8.40
N ILE A 526 -4.15 -6.12 7.81
CA ILE A 526 -4.86 -6.12 6.52
C ILE A 526 -6.30 -5.65 6.79
N THR A 527 -6.81 -4.65 6.06
CA THR A 527 -8.19 -4.15 6.27
C THR A 527 -9.23 -5.19 5.88
N ALA A 528 -10.51 -4.94 6.22
CA ALA A 528 -11.62 -5.79 5.77
C ALA A 528 -11.78 -5.82 4.23
N ASN A 529 -11.11 -4.93 3.49
CA ASN A 529 -11.10 -4.93 2.02
C ASN A 529 -10.01 -5.82 1.42
N GLU A 530 -9.22 -6.53 2.26
CA GLU A 530 -8.29 -7.57 1.86
C GLU A 530 -7.05 -7.07 1.08
N LEU A 531 -6.14 -8.00 0.80
CA LEU A 531 -5.07 -7.85 -0.17
C LEU A 531 -5.38 -8.75 -1.36
N GLU A 532 -5.76 -8.15 -2.48
CA GLU A 532 -6.28 -8.87 -3.65
C GLU A 532 -5.27 -8.76 -4.79
N PHE A 533 -4.65 -9.89 -5.11
CA PHE A 533 -3.68 -10.01 -6.20
C PHE A 533 -4.16 -10.98 -7.26
N ARG A 534 -3.96 -10.63 -8.53
CA ARG A 534 -4.09 -11.61 -9.61
C ARG A 534 -2.95 -12.62 -9.51
N SER A 535 -1.71 -12.13 -9.36
CA SER A 535 -0.52 -13.00 -9.35
C SER A 535 0.60 -12.47 -8.45
N ILE A 536 1.31 -13.39 -7.78
CA ILE A 536 2.53 -13.10 -7.02
C ILE A 536 3.62 -14.08 -7.47
N SER A 537 4.73 -13.57 -8.00
CA SER A 537 5.86 -14.37 -8.45
C SER A 537 7.16 -13.94 -7.76
N ALA A 538 7.98 -14.92 -7.39
CA ALA A 538 9.27 -14.70 -6.76
C ALA A 538 10.23 -15.81 -7.16
N GLY A 539 11.47 -15.46 -7.47
CA GLY A 539 12.49 -16.41 -7.89
C GLY A 539 12.66 -16.50 -9.40
N THR A 540 13.76 -17.16 -9.78
CA THR A 540 14.16 -17.46 -11.14
C THR A 540 14.52 -18.94 -11.23
N ALA A 541 14.82 -19.44 -12.43
CA ALA A 541 15.25 -20.83 -12.59
C ALA A 541 16.54 -21.16 -11.80
N GLY A 542 17.39 -20.16 -11.51
CA GLY A 542 18.69 -20.34 -10.87
C GLY A 542 18.78 -19.93 -9.39
N SER A 543 17.90 -19.06 -8.89
CA SER A 543 17.96 -18.52 -7.53
C SER A 543 16.61 -17.93 -7.10
N GLY A 544 16.38 -17.77 -5.80
CA GLY A 544 15.18 -17.15 -5.25
C GLY A 544 15.41 -16.49 -3.88
N PRO A 545 14.37 -15.87 -3.31
CA PRO A 545 14.43 -15.19 -2.01
C PRO A 545 14.43 -16.16 -0.82
N ALA A 546 14.51 -15.65 0.40
CA ALA A 546 14.25 -16.47 1.59
C ALA A 546 12.83 -17.07 1.58
N ASN A 547 11.82 -16.24 1.33
CA ASN A 547 10.44 -16.64 1.11
C ASN A 547 9.84 -15.84 -0.04
N GLY A 548 8.87 -16.41 -0.76
CA GLY A 548 8.14 -15.68 -1.80
C GLY A 548 7.06 -14.77 -1.23
N VAL A 549 6.31 -15.28 -0.26
CA VAL A 549 5.25 -14.58 0.46
C VAL A 549 5.45 -14.77 1.96
N VAL A 550 5.36 -13.67 2.71
CA VAL A 550 5.41 -13.66 4.19
C VAL A 550 4.19 -12.89 4.71
N LEU A 551 3.33 -13.57 5.47
CA LEU A 551 2.29 -12.95 6.30
C LEU A 551 2.57 -13.31 7.75
N ASN A 552 2.88 -12.31 8.58
CA ASN A 552 3.19 -12.51 9.98
C ASN A 552 2.46 -11.48 10.85
N ASN A 553 1.53 -11.93 11.69
CA ASN A 553 0.77 -11.06 12.59
C ASN A 553 0.02 -9.95 11.82
N THR A 554 -0.91 -10.34 10.95
CA THR A 554 -1.60 -9.44 10.00
C THR A 554 -2.98 -8.95 10.49
N GLY A 555 -3.24 -9.09 11.79
CA GLY A 555 -4.49 -8.66 12.42
C GLY A 555 -5.71 -9.55 12.11
N ALA A 556 -6.89 -9.07 12.50
CA ALA A 556 -8.13 -9.86 12.50
C ALA A 556 -9.21 -9.37 11.51
N LEU A 557 -8.89 -8.45 10.59
CA LEU A 557 -9.90 -7.79 9.75
C LEU A 557 -10.03 -8.37 8.34
N GLY A 558 -8.96 -8.56 7.57
CA GLY A 558 -9.00 -9.19 6.25
C GLY A 558 -7.84 -10.15 6.01
N ALA A 559 -7.74 -10.68 4.79
CA ALA A 559 -6.78 -11.72 4.41
C ALA A 559 -6.13 -11.42 3.05
N LEU A 560 -5.16 -12.25 2.67
CA LEU A 560 -4.59 -12.27 1.32
C LEU A 560 -5.43 -13.17 0.39
N ARG A 561 -5.71 -12.70 -0.82
CA ARG A 561 -6.37 -13.43 -1.90
C ARG A 561 -5.53 -13.35 -3.17
N VAL A 562 -4.97 -14.49 -3.59
CA VAL A 562 -4.33 -14.64 -4.91
C VAL A 562 -5.30 -15.38 -5.82
N LYS A 563 -5.83 -14.67 -6.83
CA LYS A 563 -7.01 -15.11 -7.60
C LYS A 563 -6.66 -15.91 -8.87
N GLY A 564 -5.53 -15.62 -9.51
CA GLY A 564 -5.18 -16.19 -10.82
C GLY A 564 -6.22 -15.87 -11.91
N THR A 565 -6.17 -16.61 -13.02
CA THR A 565 -7.08 -16.45 -14.17
C THR A 565 -7.79 -17.75 -14.56
N GLY A 566 -7.69 -18.82 -13.77
CA GLY A 566 -8.23 -20.14 -14.13
C GLY A 566 -7.22 -21.08 -14.82
N SER A 567 -6.07 -20.55 -15.27
CA SER A 567 -5.02 -21.33 -15.93
C SER A 567 -3.90 -21.68 -14.95
N ALA A 568 -3.30 -22.87 -15.06
CA ALA A 568 -2.17 -23.27 -14.22
C ALA A 568 -1.04 -22.22 -14.22
N GLY A 569 -0.54 -21.84 -13.04
CA GLY A 569 0.51 -20.83 -12.86
C GLY A 569 0.06 -19.37 -13.02
N SER A 570 -1.20 -19.10 -13.37
CA SER A 570 -1.72 -17.73 -13.52
C SER A 570 -1.79 -16.94 -12.20
N GLY A 571 -1.77 -17.63 -11.05
CA GLY A 571 -1.60 -17.02 -9.71
C GLY A 571 -0.16 -16.60 -9.41
N GLY A 572 0.77 -16.88 -10.32
CA GLY A 572 2.21 -16.60 -10.16
C GLY A 572 3.02 -17.82 -9.77
N THR A 573 4.35 -17.66 -9.80
CA THR A 573 5.31 -18.74 -9.50
C THR A 573 6.29 -18.30 -8.42
N LEU A 574 6.35 -19.06 -7.33
CA LEU A 574 7.27 -18.92 -6.22
C LEU A 574 8.28 -20.07 -6.32
N GLN A 575 9.56 -19.77 -6.54
CA GLN A 575 10.54 -20.82 -6.81
C GLN A 575 11.94 -20.56 -6.27
N LYS A 576 12.67 -21.64 -6.00
CA LYS A 576 14.07 -21.59 -5.54
C LYS A 576 14.25 -20.76 -4.27
N THR A 577 13.22 -20.72 -3.42
CA THR A 577 13.31 -20.04 -2.13
C THR A 577 14.28 -20.79 -1.23
N THR A 578 15.04 -20.10 -0.38
CA THR A 578 15.96 -20.78 0.56
C THR A 578 15.28 -21.21 1.87
N GLY A 579 14.10 -20.66 2.16
CA GLY A 579 13.17 -21.15 3.19
C GLY A 579 11.84 -21.53 2.53
N ASP A 580 10.72 -21.31 3.24
CA ASP A 580 9.40 -21.68 2.72
C ASP A 580 9.01 -20.87 1.48
N GLY A 581 8.28 -21.49 0.54
CA GLY A 581 7.69 -20.75 -0.57
C GLY A 581 6.73 -19.66 -0.08
N ILE A 582 5.86 -20.05 0.85
CA ILE A 582 4.86 -19.19 1.50
C ILE A 582 4.91 -19.45 3.01
N SER A 583 5.13 -18.41 3.82
CA SER A 583 5.09 -18.48 5.29
C SER A 583 3.90 -17.69 5.84
N LEU A 584 3.04 -18.38 6.60
CA LEU A 584 1.78 -17.85 7.14
C LEU A 584 1.72 -18.04 8.65
N VAL A 585 1.86 -16.95 9.40
CA VAL A 585 1.90 -16.96 10.86
C VAL A 585 0.90 -15.94 11.40
N ALA A 586 -0.05 -16.40 12.23
CA ALA A 586 -1.02 -15.52 12.90
C ALA A 586 -1.71 -14.50 11.94
N THR A 587 -2.26 -15.02 10.83
CA THR A 587 -3.03 -14.25 9.82
C THR A 587 -4.46 -14.77 9.76
N ARG A 588 -5.38 -13.99 9.18
CA ARG A 588 -6.66 -14.53 8.72
C ARG A 588 -6.47 -15.49 7.55
N PRO A 589 -7.44 -16.39 7.30
CA PRO A 589 -7.34 -17.45 6.30
C PRO A 589 -7.07 -16.90 4.88
N PRO A 590 -5.87 -17.13 4.33
CA PRO A 590 -5.56 -16.70 2.97
C PRO A 590 -6.10 -17.70 1.95
N SER A 591 -6.22 -17.26 0.69
CA SER A 591 -6.52 -18.16 -0.43
C SER A 591 -5.53 -17.99 -1.58
N PHE A 592 -5.11 -19.11 -2.16
CA PHE A 592 -4.24 -19.16 -3.32
C PHE A 592 -4.91 -19.97 -4.43
N SER A 593 -5.02 -19.35 -5.60
CA SER A 593 -5.58 -19.95 -6.80
C SER A 593 -4.55 -19.95 -7.93
N PHE A 594 -4.29 -21.14 -8.49
CA PHE A 594 -3.39 -21.34 -9.62
C PHE A 594 -1.94 -20.86 -9.40
N VAL A 595 -1.45 -20.95 -8.16
CA VAL A 595 -0.06 -20.63 -7.80
C VAL A 595 0.83 -21.86 -7.99
N ASN A 596 2.02 -21.64 -8.55
CA ASN A 596 3.07 -22.65 -8.58
C ASN A 596 4.09 -22.36 -7.47
N VAL A 597 4.33 -23.32 -6.59
CA VAL A 597 5.42 -23.31 -5.60
C VAL A 597 6.39 -24.42 -5.97
N SER A 598 7.67 -24.11 -6.16
CA SER A 598 8.63 -25.14 -6.54
C SER A 598 10.06 -24.98 -6.03
N ASN A 599 10.74 -26.10 -5.78
CA ASN A 599 12.16 -26.12 -5.42
C ASN A 599 12.46 -25.24 -4.19
N THR A 600 11.69 -25.36 -3.12
CA THR A 600 11.89 -24.59 -1.88
C THR A 600 12.97 -25.26 -1.02
N GLY A 601 13.75 -24.48 -0.28
CA GLY A 601 14.75 -24.98 0.68
C GLY A 601 14.16 -25.35 2.04
N SER A 602 12.87 -25.12 2.25
CA SER A 602 12.10 -25.68 3.36
C SER A 602 10.69 -26.01 2.86
N HIS A 603 9.62 -25.76 3.62
CA HIS A 603 8.27 -26.14 3.21
C HIS A 603 7.83 -25.47 1.90
N GLY A 604 6.93 -26.11 1.16
CA GLY A 604 6.25 -25.42 0.07
C GLY A 604 5.41 -24.27 0.63
N ILE A 605 4.58 -24.63 1.62
CA ILE A 605 3.74 -23.69 2.37
C ILE A 605 3.81 -24.06 3.85
N GLU A 606 4.17 -23.10 4.69
CA GLU A 606 4.06 -23.21 6.15
C GLU A 606 2.83 -22.43 6.64
N VAL A 607 2.00 -23.10 7.43
CA VAL A 607 0.85 -22.52 8.13
C VAL A 607 1.00 -22.76 9.63
N ASN A 608 1.13 -21.69 10.40
CA ASN A 608 1.33 -21.77 11.84
C ASN A 608 0.33 -20.88 12.60
N GLY A 609 -0.58 -21.52 13.34
CA GLY A 609 -1.57 -20.82 14.16
C GLY A 609 -2.61 -20.02 13.36
N VAL A 610 -2.91 -20.44 12.12
CA VAL A 610 -3.89 -19.81 11.24
C VAL A 610 -5.23 -20.57 11.29
N ALA A 611 -6.36 -19.87 11.23
CA ALA A 611 -7.70 -20.46 11.31
C ALA A 611 -8.30 -20.84 9.93
N GLY A 612 -7.49 -21.44 9.06
CA GLY A 612 -7.92 -21.95 7.75
C GLY A 612 -6.99 -21.57 6.61
N LEU A 613 -7.20 -22.17 5.44
CA LEU A 613 -6.45 -21.94 4.21
C LEU A 613 -7.28 -22.46 3.03
N THR A 614 -7.26 -21.77 1.90
CA THR A 614 -7.85 -22.30 0.66
C THR A 614 -6.81 -22.40 -0.45
N LEU A 615 -6.61 -23.59 -1.00
CA LEU A 615 -5.80 -23.85 -2.20
C LEU A 615 -6.71 -24.34 -3.33
N THR A 616 -6.64 -23.68 -4.50
CA THR A 616 -7.41 -24.07 -5.68
C THR A 616 -6.49 -24.14 -6.90
N GLY A 617 -6.40 -25.27 -7.58
CA GLY A 617 -5.63 -25.37 -8.83
C GLY A 617 -4.12 -25.11 -8.68
N CYS A 618 -3.57 -25.20 -7.46
CA CYS A 618 -2.16 -24.89 -7.20
C CYS A 618 -1.25 -26.08 -7.54
N GLN A 619 0.04 -25.81 -7.73
CA GLN A 619 1.06 -26.84 -7.94
C GLN A 619 2.20 -26.63 -6.94
N ILE A 620 2.38 -27.56 -6.02
CA ILE A 620 3.45 -27.56 -5.02
C ILE A 620 4.39 -28.71 -5.37
N THR A 621 5.59 -28.40 -5.85
CA THR A 621 6.50 -29.41 -6.43
C THR A 621 7.93 -29.29 -5.91
N ASN A 622 8.63 -30.40 -5.66
CA ASN A 622 10.03 -30.34 -5.19
C ASN A 622 10.19 -29.45 -3.94
N ALA A 623 9.30 -29.59 -2.97
CA ALA A 623 9.31 -28.76 -1.77
C ALA A 623 10.26 -29.35 -0.73
N GLY A 624 11.23 -28.58 -0.25
CA GLY A 624 12.24 -29.01 0.72
C GLY A 624 13.48 -29.64 0.06
N ASP A 625 14.58 -29.62 0.80
CA ASP A 625 15.85 -30.30 0.51
C ASP A 625 16.40 -31.16 1.68
N GLY A 626 15.69 -31.21 2.81
CA GLY A 626 16.10 -31.85 4.05
C GLY A 626 15.01 -32.65 4.78
N ASP A 627 15.29 -32.96 6.05
CA ASP A 627 14.39 -33.66 6.97
C ASP A 627 13.38 -32.67 7.59
N ASN A 628 12.18 -33.13 7.94
CA ASN A 628 11.11 -32.27 8.47
C ASN A 628 10.73 -31.13 7.51
N GLU A 629 10.60 -31.43 6.22
CA GLU A 629 10.31 -30.47 5.15
C GLU A 629 9.22 -30.99 4.19
N HIS A 630 8.00 -30.49 4.41
CA HIS A 630 6.79 -30.94 3.72
C HIS A 630 6.35 -30.03 2.55
N GLY A 631 5.49 -30.55 1.69
CA GLY A 631 4.80 -29.75 0.67
C GLY A 631 3.90 -28.68 1.30
N LEU A 632 3.02 -29.09 2.20
CA LEU A 632 2.20 -28.22 3.04
C LEU A 632 2.34 -28.65 4.50
N ARG A 633 2.74 -27.73 5.38
CA ARG A 633 2.76 -27.94 6.84
C ARG A 633 1.64 -27.15 7.51
N LEU A 634 0.81 -27.84 8.28
CA LEU A 634 -0.26 -27.27 9.08
C LEU A 634 0.07 -27.49 10.57
N LEU A 635 0.61 -26.46 11.22
CA LEU A 635 1.03 -26.48 12.62
C LEU A 635 0.06 -25.70 13.50
N ASN A 636 -0.63 -26.40 14.41
CA ASN A 636 -1.68 -25.84 15.26
C ASN A 636 -2.70 -24.99 14.47
N THR A 637 -3.00 -25.43 13.25
CA THR A 637 -3.97 -24.78 12.36
C THR A 637 -5.37 -25.09 12.86
N SER A 638 -6.28 -24.12 12.81
CA SER A 638 -7.69 -24.34 13.18
C SER A 638 -8.64 -24.01 12.02
N GLY A 639 -9.95 -24.14 12.24
CA GLY A 639 -10.94 -23.80 11.23
C GLY A 639 -10.90 -24.76 10.04
N THR A 640 -11.22 -24.26 8.84
CA THR A 640 -11.31 -25.10 7.63
C THR A 640 -10.14 -24.84 6.70
N VAL A 641 -9.42 -25.90 6.36
CA VAL A 641 -8.47 -25.95 5.25
C VAL A 641 -9.11 -26.67 4.07
N ALA A 642 -9.20 -26.00 2.93
CA ALA A 642 -9.77 -26.53 1.70
C ALA A 642 -8.72 -26.64 0.60
N ILE A 643 -8.50 -27.85 0.08
CA ILE A 643 -7.55 -28.16 -0.97
C ILE A 643 -8.32 -28.75 -2.14
N ASN A 644 -8.41 -27.99 -3.23
CA ASN A 644 -9.21 -28.31 -4.41
C ASN A 644 -8.33 -28.34 -5.66
N SER A 645 -8.40 -29.42 -6.43
CA SER A 645 -7.69 -29.55 -7.72
C SER A 645 -6.20 -29.17 -7.64
N THR A 646 -5.58 -29.44 -6.50
CA THR A 646 -4.20 -29.01 -6.22
C THR A 646 -3.27 -30.21 -6.36
N THR A 647 -2.10 -29.96 -6.94
CA THR A 647 -1.07 -30.99 -7.14
C THR A 647 0.03 -30.82 -6.11
N PHE A 648 0.33 -31.87 -5.37
CA PHE A 648 1.53 -32.03 -4.57
C PHE A 648 2.42 -33.10 -5.20
N ASN A 649 3.65 -32.75 -5.54
CA ASN A 649 4.59 -33.68 -6.16
C ASN A 649 6.00 -33.56 -5.55
N ASN A 650 6.57 -34.68 -5.13
CA ASN A 650 7.97 -34.75 -4.72
C ASN A 650 8.38 -33.77 -3.60
N ALA A 651 7.66 -33.70 -2.48
CA ALA A 651 8.20 -33.03 -1.29
C ALA A 651 9.42 -33.81 -0.73
N ALA A 652 10.25 -33.18 0.09
CA ALA A 652 11.40 -33.84 0.71
C ALA A 652 10.94 -34.93 1.70
N GLU A 653 9.91 -34.64 2.50
CA GLU A 653 9.28 -35.60 3.43
C GLU A 653 7.81 -35.90 3.07
N ASP A 654 6.82 -35.29 3.75
CA ASP A 654 5.39 -35.52 3.49
C ASP A 654 4.85 -34.51 2.46
N LEU A 655 3.86 -34.91 1.66
CA LEU A 655 3.19 -33.96 0.75
C LEU A 655 2.29 -33.00 1.53
N ILE A 656 1.53 -33.51 2.50
CA ILE A 656 0.72 -32.73 3.45
C ILE A 656 0.99 -33.26 4.85
N ASN A 657 1.34 -32.37 5.77
CA ASN A 657 1.58 -32.66 7.16
C ASN A 657 0.66 -31.83 8.06
N VAL A 658 -0.02 -32.50 9.00
CA VAL A 658 -0.86 -31.88 10.04
C VAL A 658 -0.29 -32.25 11.40
N ASP A 659 0.02 -31.25 12.21
CA ASP A 659 0.45 -31.41 13.60
C ASP A 659 -0.29 -30.41 14.49
N ASN A 660 -1.29 -30.89 15.22
CA ASN A 660 -2.14 -30.08 16.08
C ASN A 660 -2.09 -30.61 17.52
N THR A 661 -1.85 -29.72 18.47
CA THR A 661 -1.78 -30.09 19.89
C THR A 661 -3.00 -29.68 20.70
N ASN A 662 -3.59 -28.53 20.40
CA ASN A 662 -4.71 -27.97 21.16
C ASN A 662 -5.70 -27.16 20.31
N THR A 663 -5.64 -27.32 18.98
CA THR A 663 -6.50 -26.64 18.01
C THR A 663 -7.31 -27.64 17.19
N ASN A 664 -8.54 -27.25 16.85
CA ASN A 664 -9.45 -28.10 16.08
C ASN A 664 -9.42 -27.72 14.59
N LEU A 665 -9.22 -28.71 13.72
CA LEU A 665 -9.06 -28.54 12.28
C LEU A 665 -10.10 -29.34 11.50
N THR A 666 -10.66 -28.73 10.46
CA THR A 666 -11.32 -29.42 9.35
C THR A 666 -10.44 -29.37 8.11
N LEU A 667 -9.89 -30.49 7.67
CA LEU A 667 -9.11 -30.61 6.43
C LEU A 667 -9.96 -31.27 5.35
N ASN A 668 -10.21 -30.56 4.25
CA ASN A 668 -10.90 -31.06 3.07
C ASN A 668 -9.93 -31.13 1.89
N VAL A 669 -9.66 -32.35 1.41
CA VAL A 669 -8.84 -32.61 0.21
C VAL A 669 -9.72 -33.25 -0.83
N GLY A 670 -9.98 -32.55 -1.93
CA GLY A 670 -10.89 -33.04 -2.95
C GLY A 670 -10.73 -32.43 -4.34
N SER A 671 -11.81 -32.54 -5.11
CA SER A 671 -11.92 -31.96 -6.46
C SER A 671 -10.79 -32.41 -7.38
N SER A 672 -10.49 -33.70 -7.43
CA SER A 672 -9.43 -34.28 -8.27
C SER A 672 -8.02 -33.79 -7.93
N SER A 673 -7.72 -33.55 -6.65
CA SER A 673 -6.35 -33.23 -6.23
C SER A 673 -5.41 -34.42 -6.49
N GLN A 674 -4.12 -34.12 -6.71
CA GLN A 674 -3.11 -35.10 -7.09
C GLN A 674 -1.97 -35.09 -6.09
N LEU A 675 -1.68 -36.24 -5.46
CA LEU A 675 -0.59 -36.39 -4.50
C LEU A 675 0.35 -37.48 -4.99
N SER A 676 1.62 -37.16 -5.25
CA SER A 676 2.54 -38.15 -5.81
C SER A 676 4.00 -37.95 -5.47
N PHE A 677 4.76 -39.05 -5.51
CA PHE A 677 6.22 -39.02 -5.56
C PHE A 677 6.75 -39.60 -6.86
N PRO A 678 7.93 -39.16 -7.32
CA PRO A 678 8.59 -39.71 -8.49
C PRO A 678 9.12 -41.14 -8.26
N ALA A 679 9.61 -41.74 -9.34
CA ALA A 679 10.17 -43.10 -9.31
C ALA A 679 11.44 -43.20 -8.46
N THR A 680 12.27 -42.16 -8.43
CA THR A 680 13.42 -42.06 -7.55
C THR A 680 13.06 -41.16 -6.37
N LEU A 681 13.20 -41.65 -5.14
CA LEU A 681 12.82 -40.91 -3.93
C LEU A 681 14.01 -40.18 -3.32
N GLY A 682 13.73 -39.04 -2.68
CA GLY A 682 14.61 -38.47 -1.69
C GLY A 682 14.68 -39.34 -0.42
N THR A 683 15.74 -39.17 0.36
CA THR A 683 16.00 -39.93 1.59
C THR A 683 14.80 -39.90 2.55
N PHE A 684 14.21 -38.72 2.72
CA PHE A 684 13.19 -38.45 3.72
C PHE A 684 11.76 -38.66 3.23
N ALA A 685 11.55 -38.98 1.93
CA ALA A 685 10.20 -39.07 1.36
C ALA A 685 9.27 -39.94 2.24
N GLY A 686 8.08 -39.42 2.54
CA GLY A 686 7.20 -39.90 3.58
C GLY A 686 5.81 -40.23 3.07
N ASN A 687 4.80 -39.61 3.68
CA ASN A 687 3.38 -39.85 3.43
C ASN A 687 2.83 -38.92 2.34
N GLY A 688 1.71 -39.33 1.74
CA GLY A 688 0.85 -38.41 1.01
C GLY A 688 0.23 -37.39 1.98
N ILE A 689 -0.43 -37.90 3.02
CA ILE A 689 -0.98 -37.07 4.09
C ILE A 689 -0.60 -37.72 5.43
N LEU A 690 0.17 -37.01 6.25
CA LEU A 690 0.43 -37.38 7.63
C LEU A 690 -0.41 -36.48 8.55
N MET A 691 -1.11 -37.12 9.48
CA MET A 691 -1.90 -36.41 10.49
C MET A 691 -1.56 -36.90 11.87
N VAL A 692 -1.13 -35.95 12.70
CA VAL A 692 -0.79 -36.16 14.09
C VAL A 692 -1.68 -35.28 14.94
N GLY A 693 -2.67 -35.92 15.57
CA GLY A 693 -3.46 -35.30 16.63
C GLY A 693 -2.77 -35.54 17.96
N ARG A 694 -2.46 -34.47 18.69
CA ARG A 694 -1.92 -34.51 20.05
C ARG A 694 -2.88 -33.85 21.02
N GLY A 695 -2.71 -34.15 22.30
CA GLY A 695 -3.51 -33.56 23.37
C GLY A 695 -5.02 -33.60 23.07
N SER A 696 -5.72 -32.48 23.28
CA SER A 696 -7.17 -32.40 23.12
C SER A 696 -7.63 -32.01 21.71
N SER A 697 -6.76 -32.04 20.69
CA SER A 697 -7.11 -31.59 19.33
C SER A 697 -8.15 -32.51 18.67
N ALA A 698 -9.23 -31.93 18.13
CA ALA A 698 -10.20 -32.64 17.32
C ALA A 698 -9.95 -32.41 15.83
N LEU A 699 -9.81 -33.48 15.05
CA LEU A 699 -9.48 -33.41 13.62
C LEU A 699 -10.61 -33.99 12.79
N THR A 700 -11.18 -33.20 11.88
CA THR A 700 -12.12 -33.67 10.86
C THR A 700 -11.42 -33.66 9.51
N VAL A 701 -11.35 -34.80 8.83
CA VAL A 701 -10.53 -34.97 7.64
C VAL A 701 -11.35 -35.66 6.56
N ASN A 702 -11.53 -34.98 5.43
CA ASN A 702 -12.26 -35.50 4.29
C ASN A 702 -11.32 -35.57 3.09
N VAL A 703 -10.90 -36.76 2.72
CA VAL A 703 -10.09 -37.03 1.52
C VAL A 703 -10.98 -37.72 0.50
N SER A 704 -11.46 -36.99 -0.50
CA SER A 704 -12.43 -37.54 -1.45
C SER A 704 -12.19 -37.20 -2.91
N GLY A 705 -12.31 -38.19 -3.80
CA GLY A 705 -12.25 -37.98 -5.24
C GLY A 705 -10.87 -37.58 -5.77
N ASN A 706 -9.79 -38.05 -5.14
CA ASN A 706 -8.41 -37.68 -5.47
C ASN A 706 -7.63 -38.80 -6.15
N SER A 707 -6.47 -38.46 -6.72
CA SER A 707 -5.46 -39.42 -7.15
C SER A 707 -4.24 -39.34 -6.24
N ILE A 708 -3.90 -40.44 -5.58
CA ILE A 708 -2.70 -40.55 -4.73
C ILE A 708 -1.84 -41.67 -5.28
N SER A 709 -0.57 -41.41 -5.57
CA SER A 709 0.27 -42.41 -6.23
C SER A 709 1.73 -42.43 -5.81
N ASN A 710 2.31 -43.63 -5.77
CA ASN A 710 3.74 -43.87 -5.56
C ASN A 710 4.34 -43.27 -4.27
N VAL A 711 3.51 -42.94 -3.27
CA VAL A 711 3.97 -42.45 -1.95
C VAL A 711 4.81 -43.51 -1.22
N LYS A 712 5.73 -43.08 -0.36
CA LYS A 712 6.70 -44.00 0.27
C LYS A 712 6.10 -44.75 1.46
N LEU A 713 5.49 -44.04 2.41
CA LEU A 713 4.98 -44.59 3.67
C LEU A 713 3.47 -44.90 3.64
N ALA A 714 2.59 -43.89 3.66
CA ALA A 714 1.17 -44.09 3.48
C ALA A 714 0.51 -43.04 2.58
N ALA A 715 -0.56 -43.38 1.87
CA ALA A 715 -1.37 -42.37 1.16
C ALA A 715 -2.08 -41.46 2.15
N LEU A 716 -2.63 -42.04 3.22
CA LEU A 716 -3.11 -41.36 4.41
C LEU A 716 -2.62 -42.11 5.65
N GLN A 717 -1.90 -41.40 6.52
CA GLN A 717 -1.58 -41.87 7.86
C GLN A 717 -2.26 -40.98 8.90
N VAL A 718 -2.94 -41.61 9.84
CA VAL A 718 -3.49 -40.96 11.03
C VAL A 718 -2.93 -41.65 12.26
N GLY A 719 -2.30 -40.89 13.14
CA GLY A 719 -1.76 -41.42 14.39
C GLY A 719 -2.00 -40.49 15.57
N GLY A 720 -2.30 -41.08 16.73
CA GLY A 720 -2.05 -40.44 18.02
C GLY A 720 -0.60 -40.70 18.43
N ASP A 721 0.12 -39.67 18.89
CA ASP A 721 1.49 -39.79 19.39
C ASP A 721 1.58 -40.44 20.80
N GLY A 722 0.51 -41.09 21.25
CA GLY A 722 0.33 -41.54 22.62
C GLY A 722 -0.18 -40.46 23.59
N THR A 723 -0.36 -39.22 23.14
CA THR A 723 -0.94 -38.14 23.97
C THR A 723 -2.34 -37.71 23.53
N SER A 724 -2.83 -38.21 22.40
CA SER A 724 -4.14 -37.83 21.86
C SER A 724 -5.27 -38.23 22.80
N THR A 725 -6.13 -37.28 23.11
CA THR A 725 -7.40 -37.45 23.84
C THR A 725 -8.59 -36.90 23.05
N GLY A 726 -8.36 -36.45 21.82
CA GLY A 726 -9.36 -35.78 20.99
C GLY A 726 -10.25 -36.76 20.21
N THR A 727 -11.27 -36.20 19.56
CA THR A 727 -12.14 -36.94 18.63
C THR A 727 -11.75 -36.63 17.19
N HIS A 728 -11.44 -37.67 16.42
CA HIS A 728 -11.07 -37.59 15.02
C HIS A 728 -12.15 -38.18 14.13
N ASN A 729 -12.62 -37.43 13.12
CA ASN A 729 -13.60 -37.88 12.14
C ASN A 729 -12.93 -37.93 10.77
N ILE A 730 -12.77 -39.12 10.20
CA ILE A 730 -11.94 -39.34 9.00
C ILE A 730 -12.80 -39.99 7.92
N THR A 731 -12.89 -39.35 6.77
CA THR A 731 -13.56 -39.86 5.58
C THR A 731 -12.54 -40.01 4.45
N VAL A 732 -12.43 -41.21 3.90
CA VAL A 732 -11.63 -41.53 2.71
C VAL A 732 -12.57 -42.12 1.67
N ALA A 733 -12.97 -41.31 0.68
CA ALA A 733 -14.03 -41.70 -0.24
C ALA A 733 -13.67 -41.51 -1.72
N ASN A 734 -13.97 -42.50 -2.55
CA ASN A 734 -13.88 -42.38 -4.02
C ASN A 734 -12.48 -41.96 -4.54
N ASN A 735 -11.40 -42.31 -3.85
CA ASN A 735 -10.04 -42.01 -4.28
C ASN A 735 -9.45 -43.15 -5.11
N THR A 736 -8.56 -42.79 -6.02
CA THR A 736 -7.68 -43.73 -6.73
C THR A 736 -6.30 -43.69 -6.11
N MET A 737 -5.91 -44.77 -5.43
CA MET A 737 -4.64 -44.92 -4.71
C MET A 737 -3.81 -46.03 -5.34
N THR A 738 -2.76 -45.66 -6.08
CA THR A 738 -1.99 -46.61 -6.91
C THR A 738 -0.50 -46.56 -6.64
N VAL A 739 0.11 -47.73 -6.47
CA VAL A 739 1.55 -47.90 -6.35
C VAL A 739 2.03 -48.69 -7.56
N GLY A 740 2.77 -48.01 -8.44
CA GLY A 740 3.36 -48.62 -9.64
C GLY A 740 4.76 -49.19 -9.40
N ILE A 741 5.33 -49.02 -8.21
CA ILE A 741 6.69 -49.42 -7.85
C ILE A 741 6.64 -50.34 -6.64
N ALA A 742 7.10 -51.58 -6.81
CA ALA A 742 7.04 -52.63 -5.79
C ALA A 742 7.66 -52.20 -4.45
N GLY A 743 7.02 -52.59 -3.35
CA GLY A 743 7.53 -52.37 -1.99
C GLY A 743 7.20 -51.00 -1.38
N ARG A 744 6.35 -50.18 -2.00
CA ARG A 744 5.93 -48.87 -1.46
C ARG A 744 4.54 -48.91 -0.83
N SER A 745 4.35 -48.06 0.18
CA SER A 745 3.07 -47.59 0.72
C SER A 745 2.19 -48.62 1.46
N ASN A 746 1.57 -48.14 2.53
CA ASN A 746 0.21 -48.49 2.93
C ASN A 746 -0.75 -47.51 2.24
N ASN A 747 -2.00 -47.85 1.92
CA ASN A 747 -2.90 -46.80 1.42
C ASN A 747 -3.48 -46.00 2.58
N VAL A 748 -4.29 -46.63 3.40
CA VAL A 748 -4.89 -46.00 4.59
C VAL A 748 -4.35 -46.69 5.82
N ASN A 749 -3.66 -45.94 6.68
CA ASN A 749 -3.14 -46.41 7.96
C ASN A 749 -3.70 -45.53 9.08
N VAL A 750 -4.52 -46.10 9.96
CA VAL A 750 -5.14 -45.38 11.08
C VAL A 750 -4.77 -46.09 12.36
N GLN A 751 -4.17 -45.35 13.30
CA GLN A 751 -3.73 -45.86 14.60
C GLN A 751 -4.27 -44.94 15.70
N ALA A 752 -5.33 -45.38 16.39
CA ALA A 752 -5.83 -44.72 17.58
C ALA A 752 -5.02 -45.17 18.81
N ARG A 753 -4.66 -44.20 19.67
CA ARG A 753 -3.86 -44.43 20.89
C ARG A 753 -4.43 -43.62 22.06
N ASN A 754 -3.93 -43.89 23.26
CA ASN A 754 -4.35 -43.27 24.52
C ASN A 754 -5.88 -43.26 24.69
N THR A 755 -6.54 -42.13 24.94
CA THR A 755 -8.01 -42.08 25.14
C THR A 755 -8.73 -41.42 23.95
N SER A 756 -8.11 -41.43 22.77
CA SER A 756 -8.69 -40.83 21.57
C SER A 756 -9.90 -41.60 21.06
N THR A 757 -10.82 -40.89 20.38
CA THR A 757 -11.95 -41.50 19.67
C THR A 757 -11.82 -41.24 18.18
N VAL A 758 -11.86 -42.29 17.35
CA VAL A 758 -11.74 -42.20 15.91
C VAL A 758 -12.99 -42.77 15.23
N THR A 759 -13.69 -41.93 14.47
CA THR A 759 -14.73 -42.36 13.53
C THR A 759 -14.12 -42.39 12.13
N LEU A 760 -14.13 -43.54 11.47
CA LEU A 760 -13.47 -43.77 10.20
C LEU A 760 -14.45 -44.32 9.15
N SER A 761 -14.49 -43.70 7.97
CA SER A 761 -15.26 -44.17 6.81
C SER A 761 -14.35 -44.29 5.59
N ILE A 762 -14.13 -45.52 5.11
CA ILE A 762 -13.35 -45.82 3.90
C ILE A 762 -14.28 -46.44 2.85
N THR A 763 -14.70 -45.64 1.86
CA THR A 763 -15.76 -46.05 0.93
C THR A 763 -15.48 -45.77 -0.53
N GLY A 764 -15.81 -46.69 -1.43
CA GLY A 764 -15.74 -46.41 -2.88
C GLY A 764 -14.33 -46.20 -3.45
N ASN A 765 -13.27 -46.54 -2.71
CA ASN A 765 -11.89 -46.31 -3.18
C ASN A 765 -11.40 -47.44 -4.10
N ALA A 766 -10.43 -47.12 -4.94
CA ALA A 766 -9.66 -48.07 -5.74
C ALA A 766 -8.19 -48.06 -5.29
N MET A 767 -7.69 -49.20 -4.81
CA MET A 767 -6.40 -49.38 -4.17
C MET A 767 -5.61 -50.49 -4.88
N ASN A 768 -4.42 -50.19 -5.41
CA ASN A 768 -3.68 -51.14 -6.23
C ASN A 768 -2.15 -51.07 -6.04
N GLY A 769 -1.50 -52.23 -5.87
CA GLY A 769 -0.03 -52.41 -5.97
C GLY A 769 0.78 -52.07 -4.71
N VAL A 770 0.11 -51.91 -3.56
CA VAL A 770 0.70 -51.41 -2.30
C VAL A 770 1.57 -52.43 -1.58
N GLY A 771 2.59 -52.00 -0.85
CA GLY A 771 3.60 -52.83 -0.20
C GLY A 771 3.26 -53.32 1.22
N GLY A 772 2.70 -52.48 2.10
CA GLY A 772 2.54 -52.81 3.54
C GLY A 772 1.10 -52.95 4.04
N GLY A 773 0.15 -53.13 3.12
CA GLY A 773 -1.29 -53.28 3.42
C GLY A 773 -2.13 -52.14 2.86
N PRO A 774 -3.17 -52.40 2.06
CA PRO A 774 -4.08 -51.36 1.57
C PRO A 774 -4.80 -50.61 2.69
N ILE A 775 -5.37 -51.32 3.66
CA ILE A 775 -6.11 -50.72 4.76
C ILE A 775 -5.64 -51.35 6.07
N ASN A 776 -5.05 -50.54 6.94
CA ASN A 776 -4.60 -50.92 8.27
C ASN A 776 -5.31 -50.04 9.30
N ILE A 777 -6.02 -50.67 10.24
CA ILE A 777 -6.79 -50.01 11.30
C ILE A 777 -6.34 -50.59 12.64
N GLY A 778 -5.84 -49.74 13.52
CA GLY A 778 -5.42 -50.12 14.87
C GLY A 778 -6.14 -49.30 15.94
N ALA A 779 -6.56 -49.99 17.00
CA ALA A 779 -6.95 -49.40 18.27
C ALA A 779 -6.02 -49.96 19.36
N ASP A 780 -5.42 -49.06 20.13
CA ASP A 780 -4.46 -49.37 21.19
C ASP A 780 -4.74 -48.49 22.42
N ASP A 781 -4.17 -48.85 23.58
CA ASP A 781 -4.47 -48.26 24.89
C ASP A 781 -5.99 -48.20 25.16
N SER A 782 -6.51 -47.17 25.86
CA SER A 782 -7.95 -47.00 26.12
C SER A 782 -8.71 -46.25 25.00
N SER A 783 -8.30 -46.42 23.75
CA SER A 783 -8.88 -45.69 22.61
C SER A 783 -10.16 -46.35 22.09
N GLN A 784 -10.95 -45.59 21.33
CA GLN A 784 -12.18 -46.07 20.70
C GLN A 784 -12.15 -45.83 19.20
N VAL A 785 -12.39 -46.87 18.40
CA VAL A 785 -12.44 -46.79 16.94
C VAL A 785 -13.78 -47.34 16.43
N ASN A 786 -14.54 -46.50 15.71
CA ASN A 786 -15.73 -46.89 14.97
C ASN A 786 -15.41 -46.78 13.46
N ALA A 787 -15.24 -47.92 12.79
CA ALA A 787 -14.77 -47.97 11.41
C ALA A 787 -15.81 -48.60 10.47
N THR A 788 -16.06 -47.95 9.34
CA THR A 788 -16.80 -48.50 8.20
C THR A 788 -15.88 -48.58 6.99
N VAL A 789 -15.65 -49.79 6.48
CA VAL A 789 -14.91 -50.09 5.26
C VAL A 789 -15.87 -50.72 4.27
N SER A 790 -16.41 -49.95 3.33
CA SER A 790 -17.49 -50.46 2.49
C SER A 790 -17.42 -50.08 1.01
N GLY A 791 -17.77 -51.03 0.14
CA GLY A 791 -17.91 -50.76 -1.29
C GLY A 791 -16.62 -50.28 -1.94
N ASN A 792 -15.45 -50.71 -1.47
CA ASN A 792 -14.19 -50.39 -2.13
C ASN A 792 -14.03 -51.33 -3.34
N ASN A 793 -14.09 -50.74 -4.53
CA ASN A 793 -14.29 -51.46 -5.79
C ASN A 793 -13.06 -52.26 -6.25
N MET A 794 -11.88 -51.97 -5.69
CA MET A 794 -10.64 -52.68 -5.98
C MET A 794 -9.68 -52.52 -4.80
N ILE A 795 -9.31 -53.63 -4.18
CA ILE A 795 -8.20 -53.74 -3.24
C ILE A 795 -7.30 -54.84 -3.80
N ALA A 796 -6.23 -54.47 -4.51
CA ALA A 796 -5.53 -55.42 -5.37
C ALA A 796 -4.01 -55.37 -5.33
N ASN A 797 -3.40 -56.52 -5.66
CA ASN A 797 -1.98 -56.67 -5.95
C ASN A 797 -1.03 -56.24 -4.81
N SER A 798 -1.46 -56.38 -3.55
CA SER A 798 -0.60 -56.14 -2.38
C SER A 798 0.17 -57.42 -1.99
N PRO A 799 1.41 -57.38 -1.48
CA PRO A 799 2.07 -58.56 -0.91
C PRO A 799 1.69 -58.81 0.57
N SER A 800 0.90 -57.92 1.18
CA SER A 800 0.39 -58.01 2.56
C SER A 800 -1.12 -58.35 2.56
N ALA A 801 -1.74 -58.31 3.74
CA ALA A 801 -3.18 -58.51 3.90
C ALA A 801 -3.96 -57.39 3.19
N GLY A 802 -5.17 -57.68 2.70
CA GLY A 802 -6.00 -56.71 1.99
C GLY A 802 -6.60 -55.66 2.93
N ILE A 803 -7.18 -56.12 4.04
CA ILE A 803 -7.65 -55.29 5.14
C ILE A 803 -7.13 -55.92 6.43
N LEU A 804 -6.41 -55.14 7.23
CA LEU A 804 -5.92 -55.53 8.55
C LEU A 804 -6.56 -54.64 9.61
N ALA A 805 -7.15 -55.26 10.62
CA ALA A 805 -7.71 -54.58 11.78
C ALA A 805 -7.20 -55.22 13.08
N ALA A 806 -6.67 -54.40 13.99
CA ALA A 806 -6.12 -54.87 15.26
C ALA A 806 -6.66 -54.04 16.44
N ASN A 807 -6.95 -54.71 17.55
CA ASN A 807 -7.41 -54.12 18.81
C ASN A 807 -6.54 -54.66 19.95
N ASP A 808 -6.03 -53.81 20.83
CA ASP A 808 -5.10 -54.19 21.91
C ASP A 808 -5.18 -53.25 23.14
N ASN A 809 -4.60 -53.65 24.27
CA ASN A 809 -4.34 -52.86 25.50
C ASN A 809 -5.53 -52.08 26.09
N GLY A 810 -6.72 -52.67 26.12
CA GLY A 810 -7.90 -52.08 26.74
C GLY A 810 -8.72 -51.16 25.83
N SER A 811 -8.53 -51.29 24.52
CA SER A 811 -9.22 -50.49 23.50
C SER A 811 -10.54 -51.11 23.05
N ARG A 812 -11.36 -50.29 22.38
CA ARG A 812 -12.61 -50.72 21.77
C ARG A 812 -12.59 -50.48 20.26
N LEU A 813 -12.71 -51.55 19.48
CA LEU A 813 -12.86 -51.50 18.04
C LEU A 813 -14.23 -52.04 17.62
N ARG A 814 -15.03 -51.20 16.96
CA ARG A 814 -16.21 -51.60 16.18
C ARG A 814 -15.93 -51.41 14.71
N ILE A 815 -16.03 -52.48 13.92
CA ILE A 815 -15.70 -52.43 12.49
C ILE A 815 -16.76 -53.11 11.63
N LEU A 816 -17.21 -52.40 10.60
CA LEU A 816 -18.04 -52.91 9.51
C LEU A 816 -17.20 -53.01 8.24
N ILE A 817 -16.99 -54.23 7.73
CA ILE A 817 -16.33 -54.51 6.46
C ILE A 817 -17.37 -55.09 5.51
N SER A 818 -17.85 -54.30 4.54
CA SER A 818 -18.96 -54.72 3.67
C SER A 818 -18.82 -54.43 2.19
N GLY A 819 -19.09 -55.40 1.32
CA GLY A 819 -19.18 -55.15 -0.12
C GLY A 819 -17.86 -54.78 -0.79
N ASN A 820 -16.71 -55.14 -0.21
CA ASN A 820 -15.39 -54.84 -0.78
C ASN A 820 -14.94 -55.90 -1.79
N GLN A 821 -14.19 -55.49 -2.81
CA GLN A 821 -13.57 -56.41 -3.78
C GLN A 821 -12.05 -56.49 -3.57
N ILE A 822 -11.59 -57.59 -2.98
CA ILE A 822 -10.19 -57.85 -2.64
C ILE A 822 -9.64 -58.92 -3.60
N THR A 823 -8.54 -58.62 -4.28
CA THR A 823 -8.00 -59.50 -5.35
C THR A 823 -6.48 -59.57 -5.38
N ASN A 824 -5.90 -60.76 -5.57
CA ASN A 824 -4.45 -60.93 -5.75
C ASN A 824 -3.59 -60.28 -4.64
N VAL A 825 -4.01 -60.43 -3.38
CA VAL A 825 -3.21 -60.00 -2.22
C VAL A 825 -2.27 -61.13 -1.77
N GLY A 826 -1.17 -60.82 -1.10
CA GLY A 826 -0.13 -61.79 -0.71
C GLY A 826 -0.22 -62.26 0.73
N GLY A 827 -0.99 -61.56 1.57
CA GLY A 827 -1.40 -61.98 2.91
C GLY A 827 -2.86 -62.48 2.92
N ASP A 828 -3.48 -62.44 4.11
CA ASP A 828 -4.90 -62.72 4.25
C ASP A 828 -5.75 -61.69 3.47
N GLY A 829 -6.90 -62.10 2.94
CA GLY A 829 -7.81 -61.15 2.30
C GLY A 829 -8.28 -60.08 3.29
N ILE A 830 -8.81 -60.55 4.42
CA ILE A 830 -9.22 -59.75 5.57
C ILE A 830 -8.67 -60.44 6.82
N GLU A 831 -7.93 -59.69 7.65
CA GLU A 831 -7.40 -60.14 8.93
C GLU A 831 -7.91 -59.20 10.03
N ILE A 832 -8.51 -59.76 11.07
CA ILE A 832 -8.97 -59.02 12.24
C ILE A 832 -8.45 -59.73 13.50
N ALA A 833 -7.79 -58.99 14.38
CA ALA A 833 -7.26 -59.53 15.62
C ALA A 833 -7.70 -58.70 16.83
N ASN A 834 -8.16 -59.37 17.88
CA ASN A 834 -8.30 -58.82 19.23
C ASN A 834 -7.20 -59.44 20.09
N PHE A 835 -6.20 -58.65 20.47
CA PHE A 835 -5.08 -59.10 21.29
C PHE A 835 -5.39 -58.93 22.77
N GLY A 836 -4.95 -59.92 23.56
CA GLY A 836 -4.93 -59.86 25.02
C GLY A 836 -3.70 -59.09 25.50
N GLY A 837 -3.86 -58.30 26.58
CA GLY A 837 -2.79 -57.42 27.04
C GLY A 837 -3.07 -56.71 28.37
N VAL A 838 -2.55 -55.48 28.52
CA VAL A 838 -2.79 -54.65 29.71
C VAL A 838 -4.14 -53.94 29.56
N GLY A 839 -5.16 -54.41 30.27
CA GLY A 839 -6.55 -53.94 30.10
C GLY A 839 -7.45 -55.05 29.59
N VAL A 840 -8.70 -54.73 29.24
CA VAL A 840 -9.63 -55.66 28.58
C VAL A 840 -10.08 -55.00 27.29
N SER A 841 -9.71 -55.61 26.16
CA SER A 841 -9.99 -55.13 24.82
C SER A 841 -11.34 -55.68 24.34
N GLU A 842 -12.16 -54.87 23.67
CA GLU A 842 -13.47 -55.29 23.15
C GLU A 842 -13.54 -55.11 21.62
N LEU A 843 -13.81 -56.19 20.88
CA LEU A 843 -13.90 -56.18 19.41
C LEU A 843 -15.30 -56.59 18.92
N ASP A 844 -15.91 -55.75 18.06
CA ASP A 844 -17.08 -56.12 17.27
C ASP A 844 -16.76 -56.03 15.78
N ALA A 845 -16.79 -57.17 15.10
CA ALA A 845 -16.43 -57.28 13.69
C ALA A 845 -17.63 -57.76 12.85
N ILE A 846 -18.09 -56.90 11.93
CA ILE A 846 -19.18 -57.22 11.00
C ILE A 846 -18.59 -57.34 9.61
N VAL A 847 -18.39 -58.56 9.14
CA VAL A 847 -17.76 -58.89 7.86
C VAL A 847 -18.80 -59.49 6.93
N THR A 848 -19.30 -58.71 5.97
CA THR A 848 -20.41 -59.13 5.13
C THR A 848 -20.27 -58.82 3.64
N ASN A 849 -20.78 -59.68 2.77
CA ASN A 849 -20.87 -59.40 1.33
C ASN A 849 -19.54 -59.03 0.64
N ASN A 850 -18.38 -59.40 1.20
CA ASN A 850 -17.09 -59.12 0.58
C ASN A 850 -16.74 -60.20 -0.44
N THR A 851 -16.06 -59.82 -1.52
CA THR A 851 -15.46 -60.77 -2.46
C THR A 851 -13.95 -60.77 -2.27
N VAL A 852 -13.39 -61.91 -1.90
CA VAL A 852 -11.94 -62.13 -1.77
C VAL A 852 -11.52 -63.15 -2.80
N ASN A 853 -10.62 -62.81 -3.72
CA ASN A 853 -10.26 -63.70 -4.82
C ASN A 853 -8.74 -63.73 -5.09
N GLY A 854 -8.15 -64.92 -5.21
CA GLY A 854 -6.74 -65.09 -5.59
C GLY A 854 -5.77 -64.51 -4.57
N HIS A 855 -6.17 -64.40 -3.30
CA HIS A 855 -5.20 -64.16 -2.23
C HIS A 855 -4.16 -65.30 -2.28
N SER A 856 -2.87 -64.98 -2.27
CA SER A 856 -1.67 -65.80 -2.49
C SER A 856 -1.12 -65.97 -3.93
N THR A 857 -1.73 -65.40 -4.99
CA THR A 857 -1.10 -65.42 -6.33
C THR A 857 0.07 -64.43 -6.48
N ASN A 858 0.31 -63.62 -5.45
CA ASN A 858 1.44 -62.71 -5.25
C ASN A 858 2.47 -63.35 -4.28
N PRO A 859 3.80 -63.21 -4.43
CA PRO A 859 4.81 -63.73 -3.48
C PRO A 859 4.45 -63.40 -2.02
N ALA A 860 3.97 -64.43 -1.31
CA ALA A 860 3.37 -64.30 0.02
C ALA A 860 4.42 -64.11 1.12
N SER A 861 4.00 -63.41 2.18
CA SER A 861 4.80 -63.11 3.37
C SER A 861 4.33 -63.84 4.63
N PHE A 862 3.59 -64.96 4.48
CA PHE A 862 2.78 -65.69 5.48
C PHE A 862 1.31 -65.26 5.49
N PHE A 863 0.39 -66.22 5.42
CA PHE A 863 -1.07 -66.02 5.50
C PHE A 863 -1.72 -67.31 5.98
N LEU A 864 -2.89 -67.23 6.58
CA LEU A 864 -3.68 -68.36 7.09
C LEU A 864 -4.91 -68.62 6.22
N GLY A 865 -5.53 -67.57 5.67
CA GLY A 865 -6.72 -67.74 4.85
C GLY A 865 -7.25 -66.51 4.12
N GLY A 866 -8.45 -66.66 3.53
CA GLY A 866 -9.12 -65.57 2.82
C GLY A 866 -9.70 -64.53 3.77
N ILE A 867 -10.46 -64.97 4.78
CA ILE A 867 -10.96 -64.13 5.87
C ILE A 867 -10.58 -64.79 7.19
N VAL A 868 -9.86 -64.06 8.03
CA VAL A 868 -9.28 -64.56 9.27
C VAL A 868 -9.66 -63.64 10.43
N ILE A 869 -10.13 -64.24 11.53
CA ILE A 869 -10.51 -63.52 12.74
C ILE A 869 -9.89 -64.22 13.96
N PHE A 870 -9.05 -63.51 14.69
CA PHE A 870 -8.41 -63.98 15.91
C PHE A 870 -8.98 -63.28 17.15
N GLY A 871 -9.32 -64.05 18.18
CA GLY A 871 -9.65 -63.56 19.51
C GLY A 871 -8.69 -64.15 20.54
N PHE A 872 -7.68 -63.38 20.93
CA PHE A 872 -6.70 -63.78 21.96
C PHE A 872 -7.13 -63.20 23.31
N GLU A 873 -7.52 -64.07 24.25
CA GLU A 873 -7.76 -63.76 25.68
C GLU A 873 -8.93 -62.81 26.04
N ASP A 874 -9.39 -61.97 25.10
CA ASP A 874 -10.40 -60.92 25.32
C ASP A 874 -11.71 -61.15 24.53
N SER A 875 -12.72 -60.27 24.75
CA SER A 875 -14.07 -60.45 24.20
C SER A 875 -14.20 -60.00 22.74
N THR A 876 -14.65 -60.91 21.88
CA THR A 876 -14.83 -60.68 20.44
C THR A 876 -16.23 -61.11 19.98
N CYS A 877 -17.00 -60.20 19.38
CA CYS A 877 -18.27 -60.49 18.71
C CYS A 877 -18.11 -60.40 17.19
N VAL A 878 -18.61 -61.40 16.47
CA VAL A 878 -18.44 -61.51 15.01
C VAL A 878 -19.78 -61.70 14.31
N VAL A 879 -20.00 -60.96 13.21
CA VAL A 879 -20.99 -61.29 12.18
C VAL A 879 -20.23 -61.66 10.91
N LEU A 880 -20.40 -62.89 10.41
CA LEU A 880 -19.71 -63.37 9.20
C LEU A 880 -20.72 -63.99 8.22
N THR A 881 -21.20 -63.20 7.25
CA THR A 881 -22.28 -63.62 6.33
C THR A 881 -22.15 -63.04 4.92
N GLY A 882 -22.52 -63.79 3.88
CA GLY A 882 -22.62 -63.33 2.50
C GLY A 882 -21.28 -63.12 1.80
N ASN A 883 -20.15 -63.48 2.42
CA ASN A 883 -18.83 -63.33 1.81
C ASN A 883 -18.60 -64.41 0.73
N ASN A 884 -17.78 -64.09 -0.26
CA ASN A 884 -17.40 -64.97 -1.36
C ASN A 884 -15.87 -65.04 -1.46
N VAL A 885 -15.29 -66.14 -0.97
CA VAL A 885 -13.82 -66.35 -0.97
C VAL A 885 -13.44 -67.36 -2.04
N GLN A 886 -12.53 -67.01 -2.95
CA GLN A 886 -12.13 -67.87 -4.07
C GLN A 886 -10.61 -67.85 -4.26
N GLY A 887 -10.07 -68.93 -4.83
CA GLY A 887 -8.66 -68.96 -5.24
C GLY A 887 -7.63 -69.18 -4.12
N THR A 888 -8.05 -69.70 -2.97
CA THR A 888 -7.17 -70.17 -1.88
C THR A 888 -6.30 -71.36 -2.34
N PRO A 889 -4.99 -71.42 -2.01
CA PRO A 889 -4.14 -72.57 -2.35
C PRO A 889 -4.56 -73.87 -1.64
N SER A 890 -3.92 -74.98 -2.03
CA SER A 890 -4.23 -76.37 -1.64
C SER A 890 -4.93 -76.53 -0.28
N PRO A 891 -6.14 -77.13 -0.25
CA PRO A 891 -6.87 -77.45 0.97
C PRO A 891 -6.03 -78.21 2.01
N GLY A 892 -6.08 -77.78 3.27
CA GLY A 892 -5.43 -78.45 4.42
C GLY A 892 -4.19 -77.76 4.98
N THR A 893 -3.76 -76.63 4.41
CA THR A 893 -2.69 -75.76 4.96
C THR A 893 -3.12 -74.30 5.05
N PHE A 894 -4.07 -73.89 4.20
CA PHE A 894 -4.69 -72.58 4.19
C PHE A 894 -6.21 -72.75 4.10
N PHE A 895 -6.97 -71.74 4.53
CA PHE A 895 -8.42 -71.83 4.68
C PHE A 895 -9.13 -70.68 3.98
N ASP A 896 -10.35 -70.90 3.47
CA ASP A 896 -11.15 -69.77 2.98
C ASP A 896 -11.56 -68.86 4.13
N TYR A 897 -11.92 -69.49 5.26
CA TYR A 897 -12.31 -68.83 6.50
C TYR A 897 -11.55 -69.45 7.68
N SER A 898 -10.93 -68.65 8.53
CA SER A 898 -10.39 -69.10 9.83
C SER A 898 -10.95 -68.25 10.96
N LEU A 899 -11.49 -68.91 11.98
CA LEU A 899 -11.87 -68.28 13.23
C LEU A 899 -11.13 -68.98 14.38
N GLU A 900 -10.31 -68.21 15.10
CA GLU A 900 -9.51 -68.75 16.20
C GLU A 900 -9.82 -68.03 17.51
N GLU A 901 -10.37 -68.77 18.46
CA GLU A 901 -10.50 -68.37 19.86
C GLU A 901 -9.33 -68.97 20.64
N LEU A 902 -8.47 -68.10 21.17
CA LEU A 902 -7.22 -68.46 21.81
C LEU A 902 -7.14 -67.83 23.21
N GLY A 903 -7.97 -68.34 24.12
CA GLY A 903 -7.91 -68.05 25.56
C GLY A 903 -8.94 -67.03 26.08
N GLY A 904 -9.86 -66.57 25.23
CA GLY A 904 -10.83 -65.50 25.50
C GLY A 904 -12.29 -65.95 25.32
N THR A 905 -13.16 -65.03 24.91
CA THR A 905 -14.55 -65.35 24.52
C THR A 905 -14.85 -64.83 23.13
N MET A 906 -15.16 -65.73 22.20
CA MET A 906 -15.62 -65.37 20.86
C MET A 906 -17.09 -65.78 20.67
N ILE A 907 -17.94 -64.82 20.29
CA ILE A 907 -19.36 -65.04 19.96
C ILE A 907 -19.57 -64.76 18.48
N LEU A 908 -20.16 -65.71 17.76
CA LEU A 908 -20.59 -65.57 16.38
C LEU A 908 -22.11 -65.32 16.32
N GLU A 909 -22.52 -64.14 15.83
CA GLU A 909 -23.93 -63.75 15.66
C GLU A 909 -24.61 -64.61 14.59
N GLU A 910 -25.75 -65.20 14.96
CA GLU A 910 -26.36 -66.28 14.18
C GLU A 910 -27.47 -65.80 13.21
N VAL A 911 -27.29 -66.02 11.89
CA VAL A 911 -28.31 -65.71 10.86
C VAL A 911 -28.18 -66.69 9.68
N PRO A 912 -29.06 -67.72 9.53
CA PRO A 912 -30.24 -68.07 10.35
C PRO A 912 -29.90 -68.89 11.60
N ASN A 913 -30.77 -68.87 12.61
CA ASN A 913 -30.62 -69.66 13.85
C ASN A 913 -30.68 -71.18 13.56
N THR A 914 -29.64 -71.91 13.94
CA THR A 914 -29.50 -73.36 13.71
C THR A 914 -29.73 -74.22 14.95
N ALA A 915 -30.04 -73.58 16.10
CA ALA A 915 -30.15 -74.17 17.44
C ALA A 915 -28.87 -74.84 17.96
N ALA A 916 -27.74 -74.68 17.27
CA ALA A 916 -26.44 -75.12 17.75
C ALA A 916 -25.87 -74.13 18.77
N THR A 917 -25.13 -74.63 19.75
CA THR A 917 -24.51 -73.78 20.79
C THR A 917 -23.11 -73.30 20.40
N THR A 918 -22.41 -74.03 19.51
CA THR A 918 -21.04 -73.73 19.10
C THR A 918 -20.92 -73.72 17.58
N ALA A 919 -20.10 -72.82 17.03
CA ALA A 919 -19.88 -72.70 15.59
C ALA A 919 -19.16 -73.95 15.06
N ASN A 920 -19.45 -74.32 13.81
CA ASN A 920 -18.74 -75.37 13.09
C ASN A 920 -18.55 -74.97 11.62
N ALA A 921 -17.70 -75.72 10.91
CA ALA A 921 -17.39 -75.43 9.50
C ALA A 921 -18.65 -75.40 8.61
N ALA A 922 -19.62 -76.27 8.86
CA ALA A 922 -20.86 -76.33 8.08
C ALA A 922 -21.71 -75.06 8.26
N TYR A 923 -21.75 -74.49 9.47
CA TYR A 923 -22.43 -73.22 9.72
C TYR A 923 -21.78 -72.07 8.94
N VAL A 924 -20.46 -71.89 9.08
CA VAL A 924 -19.70 -70.81 8.40
C VAL A 924 -19.87 -70.90 6.88
N LEU A 925 -19.84 -72.10 6.31
CA LEU A 925 -20.08 -72.36 4.88
C LEU A 925 -21.55 -72.23 4.46
N SER A 926 -22.51 -72.29 5.38
CA SER A 926 -23.93 -72.13 5.04
C SER A 926 -24.31 -70.65 4.89
N THR A 927 -23.61 -69.78 5.60
CA THR A 927 -23.83 -68.33 5.58
C THR A 927 -22.87 -67.59 4.66
N ASN A 928 -21.84 -68.25 4.12
CA ASN A 928 -20.87 -67.69 3.19
C ASN A 928 -20.64 -68.63 1.98
N THR A 929 -20.00 -68.17 0.92
CA THR A 929 -19.79 -68.95 -0.33
C THR A 929 -18.33 -68.89 -0.77
N GLY A 930 -17.87 -69.80 -1.62
CA GLY A 930 -16.46 -69.77 -2.07
C GLY A 930 -15.84 -71.11 -2.48
N GLY A 931 -14.77 -71.07 -3.27
CA GLY A 931 -14.07 -72.24 -3.83
C GLY A 931 -13.05 -72.86 -2.86
N SER A 932 -12.88 -74.18 -2.93
CA SER A 932 -12.18 -75.06 -1.96
C SER A 932 -13.00 -75.39 -0.69
N SER A 933 -13.86 -74.48 -0.23
CA SER A 933 -14.78 -74.63 0.91
C SER A 933 -14.08 -75.09 2.20
N THR A 934 -12.93 -74.50 2.49
CA THR A 934 -12.11 -74.87 3.66
C THR A 934 -12.35 -73.89 4.80
N VAL A 935 -12.63 -74.43 5.99
CA VAL A 935 -12.83 -73.63 7.21
C VAL A 935 -11.95 -74.19 8.31
N ASP A 936 -11.26 -73.31 9.01
CA ASP A 936 -10.60 -73.62 10.28
C ASP A 936 -11.36 -73.01 11.45
N ILE A 937 -11.50 -73.80 12.51
CA ILE A 937 -12.11 -73.36 13.77
C ILE A 937 -11.22 -73.88 14.88
N VAL A 938 -10.58 -72.94 15.57
CA VAL A 938 -9.72 -73.19 16.73
C VAL A 938 -10.39 -72.64 17.97
N GLY A 939 -10.41 -73.41 19.06
CA GLY A 939 -11.09 -73.06 20.30
C GLY A 939 -12.59 -73.39 20.31
N THR A 940 -13.32 -72.85 21.29
CA THR A 940 -14.79 -73.01 21.37
C THR A 940 -15.46 -71.67 21.10
N ILE A 941 -16.03 -71.53 19.90
CA ILE A 941 -16.74 -70.31 19.47
C ILE A 941 -18.23 -70.49 19.72
N ASP A 942 -18.81 -69.63 20.56
CA ASP A 942 -20.23 -69.69 20.90
C ASP A 942 -21.10 -69.09 19.79
N LEU A 943 -22.22 -69.74 19.45
CA LEU A 943 -23.24 -69.16 18.59
C LEU A 943 -24.20 -68.33 19.44
N SER A 944 -24.51 -67.10 19.01
CA SER A 944 -25.32 -66.17 19.81
C SER A 944 -26.75 -66.65 20.04
N ASN A 945 -27.28 -67.54 19.19
CA ASN A 945 -28.67 -68.02 19.22
C ASN A 945 -29.72 -66.88 19.27
N GLY A 946 -29.36 -65.68 18.79
CA GLY A 946 -30.20 -64.48 18.86
C GLY A 946 -30.20 -63.75 20.21
N ALA A 947 -29.39 -64.19 21.18
CA ALA A 947 -29.28 -63.57 22.51
C ALA A 947 -28.26 -62.43 22.57
N THR A 948 -27.21 -62.47 21.74
CA THR A 948 -26.18 -61.43 21.64
C THR A 948 -26.16 -60.85 20.23
N VAL A 949 -26.09 -59.52 20.14
CA VAL A 949 -25.99 -58.76 18.89
C VAL A 949 -24.72 -57.94 18.97
N CYS A 950 -23.84 -58.04 17.97
CA CYS A 950 -22.63 -57.24 17.93
C CYS A 950 -23.00 -55.77 17.74
N ASP A 951 -22.34 -54.85 18.46
CA ASP A 951 -22.58 -53.43 18.25
C ASP A 951 -22.08 -53.04 16.87
N ARG A 952 -22.89 -52.22 16.19
CA ARG A 952 -22.58 -51.70 14.87
C ARG A 952 -21.90 -50.33 15.02
N PRO A 953 -20.86 -50.03 14.23
CA PRO A 953 -20.16 -48.74 14.29
C PRO A 953 -21.03 -47.55 13.88
#